data_AF-A0A1U8AC06-F1
#
_entry.id   AF-A0A1U8AC06-F1
#
_cell.length_a   1.000
_cell.length_b   1.000
_cell.length_c   1.000
_cell.angle_alpha   90.00
_cell.angle_beta   90.00
_cell.angle_gamma   90.00
#
_symmetry.space_group_name_H-M   'P 1'
#
loop_
_entity.id
_entity.type
_entity.pdbx_description
1 polymer ?
#
loop_
_entity_poly.entity_id
_entity_poly.type
_entity_poly.pdbx_seq_one_letter_code
_entity_poly.pdbx_strand_id
1 'polypeptide(L)'
;MTHFLQIHAQMIRNLLFEDSFAASKLIEFCAVSDSGNIHYARKIFSQISHPNTFTWNTILRGYANSPFPRPSLHLFNQMLKSGAKPNSFTFPSVIKACAHLAAFEQGMQLHGFISKSGVDYDLFSINGLIHMYAVCGKTDFARRLFDTSCQRDLVSWNSMLTGYVSCGLLAQARQLFDEMPERGVVSWNVMISGYCKSGDVDTARKLFDGMPIRNAESWNTLIAGYAKCGLVENSRDLFDQMPVRNIISWSAMITAYAQGDRPLEALALFDRMRKANLKPNWATIVSALSACAHIGALDRGRSIHLYVDQSKMKVDSIIGTALIDMYAKCGSIENAFRIFDMLASKDVFSWTAMIGGLAVNGHAEKALELFSQMEGDGVRPNEVTFVGVLSACSHGGFVELARQHFNSMKLVYGIDPQMEHYGCMVDTLGRAGLLQEAVPFLEAIPVKANPVLWGTLLGACWIHRNAKIGEYVGDRLVELQPDDGGVYVLLSNIYATVGRWDDARRVRVLMKSKGLKKSPGRSSIEVHGAIHEFYAGDKSHPRIEEIYLMLDKIRSRLKLVGYTPNTSPVLFDVQDEEKEHAVSYHSEKLAIAFGLISMEAGVPIRIVKNLRVCHDCHTVSKLISNIFSRDIVLRDRNVFHYFRDGCCSCRDYCNRDGANRDNVVARTITVDKWGHGNFRSVQEAIDSIPPNNKWWIRIHVAPGVYNEKVRIPKEKPFIVLEGENRRTTIIQWNDHGNAITSCTFALFAENFVARNISFKNSYDQISPRVHGKVVTWAPAALIQADKASFYYCAFISLQDTLTDSQGRHYFKSCYIEGAIDFIWGNGRSVYQACAINSVARALNGITGYVTAQGRNSSAEDTGFIFQRCVVYGTGSTYLGRAYGGYSRVIFYKTALSNNVVPEGWSAWGYTGHE
;
A
#
# COMPACT_ATOMS: atom_id res chain seq x y z
N MET A 1 13.63 41.29 -5.43
CA MET A 1 12.44 41.84 -6.11
C MET A 1 12.00 43.20 -5.55
N THR A 2 11.97 43.42 -4.24
CA THR A 2 11.59 44.70 -3.61
C THR A 2 12.43 45.91 -4.04
N HIS A 3 13.76 45.83 -4.01
CA HIS A 3 14.62 46.91 -4.51
C HIS A 3 14.45 47.15 -6.03
N PHE A 4 14.16 46.10 -6.79
CA PHE A 4 13.91 46.21 -8.22
C PHE A 4 12.62 46.99 -8.52
N LEU A 5 11.54 46.73 -7.79
CA LEU A 5 10.29 47.48 -7.90
C LEU A 5 10.46 48.96 -7.51
N GLN A 6 11.32 49.26 -6.53
CA GLN A 6 11.68 50.63 -6.17
C GLN A 6 12.44 51.35 -7.29
N ILE A 7 13.41 50.68 -7.93
CA ILE A 7 14.14 51.22 -9.09
C ILE A 7 13.20 51.49 -10.26
N HIS A 8 12.31 50.54 -10.58
CA HIS A 8 11.31 50.74 -11.64
C HIS A 8 10.38 51.92 -11.34
N ALA A 9 9.88 52.05 -10.10
CA ALA A 9 9.05 53.18 -9.68
C ALA A 9 9.80 54.53 -9.74
N GLN A 10 11.08 54.56 -9.38
CA GLN A 10 11.93 55.76 -9.51
C GLN A 10 12.17 56.13 -10.98
N MET A 11 12.35 55.14 -11.87
CA MET A 11 12.49 55.39 -13.30
C MET A 11 11.23 55.98 -13.93
N ILE A 12 10.04 55.52 -13.52
CA ILE A 12 8.76 56.11 -13.93
C ILE A 12 8.65 57.55 -13.40
N ARG A 13 8.93 57.77 -12.10
CA ARG A 13 8.82 59.10 -11.46
C ARG A 13 9.76 60.14 -12.06
N ASN A 14 10.95 59.72 -12.51
CA ASN A 14 11.97 60.59 -13.07
C ASN A 14 11.94 60.65 -14.62
N LEU A 15 10.90 60.12 -15.28
CA LEU A 15 10.76 60.05 -16.74
C LEU A 15 11.87 59.29 -17.48
N LEU A 16 12.71 58.54 -16.77
CA LEU A 16 13.76 57.70 -17.34
C LEU A 16 13.21 56.46 -18.05
N PHE A 17 11.93 56.15 -17.85
CA PHE A 17 11.26 55.04 -18.52
C PHE A 17 10.93 55.32 -20.00
N GLU A 18 10.88 56.59 -20.40
CA GLU A 18 10.64 56.98 -21.80
C GLU A 18 11.89 56.78 -22.68
N ASP A 19 13.07 56.68 -22.06
CA ASP A 19 14.30 56.29 -22.73
C ASP A 19 14.30 54.78 -23.03
N SER A 20 14.22 54.45 -24.33
CA SER A 20 14.23 53.09 -24.86
C SER A 20 15.45 52.28 -24.40
N PHE A 21 16.61 52.92 -24.15
CA PHE A 21 17.80 52.25 -23.67
C PHE A 21 17.70 51.88 -22.18
N ALA A 22 17.31 52.83 -21.32
CA ALA A 22 17.13 52.58 -19.89
C ALA A 22 16.02 51.54 -19.62
N ALA A 23 14.89 51.63 -20.33
CA ALA A 23 13.82 50.64 -20.26
C ALA A 23 14.28 49.23 -20.71
N SER A 24 15.19 49.15 -21.69
CA SER A 24 15.74 47.87 -22.15
C SER A 24 16.55 47.13 -21.09
N LYS A 25 17.24 47.86 -20.21
CA LYS A 25 18.05 47.27 -19.13
C LYS A 25 17.19 46.66 -18.01
N LEU A 26 16.04 47.27 -17.70
CA LEU A 26 15.05 46.68 -16.80
C LEU A 26 14.50 45.37 -17.37
N ILE A 27 14.20 45.33 -18.68
CA ILE A 27 13.71 44.13 -19.35
C ILE A 27 14.77 43.05 -19.39
N GLU A 28 16.03 43.40 -19.67
CA GLU A 28 17.16 42.45 -19.65
C GLU A 28 17.29 41.76 -18.29
N PHE A 29 17.25 42.54 -17.19
CA PHE A 29 17.27 41.97 -15.85
C PHE A 29 16.05 41.06 -15.59
N CYS A 30 14.83 41.50 -15.91
CA CYS A 30 13.63 40.69 -15.65
C CYS A 30 13.50 39.45 -16.53
N ALA A 31 13.94 39.52 -17.78
CA ALA A 31 13.70 38.48 -18.78
C ALA A 31 14.82 37.44 -18.85
N VAL A 32 16.06 37.81 -18.47
CA VAL A 32 17.25 36.97 -18.69
C VAL A 32 17.96 36.57 -17.39
N SER A 33 17.85 37.34 -16.30
CA SER A 33 18.49 36.98 -15.03
C SER A 33 17.78 35.80 -14.34
N ASP A 34 18.55 34.95 -13.66
CA ASP A 34 18.05 33.84 -12.81
C ASP A 34 17.10 34.33 -11.69
N SER A 35 17.19 35.61 -11.33
CA SER A 35 16.35 36.27 -10.33
C SER A 35 15.23 37.14 -10.92
N GLY A 36 15.05 37.08 -12.24
CA GLY A 36 14.06 37.84 -13.01
C GLY A 36 12.65 37.26 -12.96
N ASN A 37 11.68 38.04 -13.46
CA ASN A 37 10.29 37.60 -13.65
C ASN A 37 9.85 37.94 -15.08
N ILE A 38 9.75 36.92 -15.94
CA ILE A 38 9.42 37.09 -17.37
C ILE A 38 8.02 37.67 -17.60
N HIS A 39 7.05 37.36 -16.73
CA HIS A 39 5.70 37.94 -16.82
C HIS A 39 5.71 39.43 -16.47
N TYR A 40 6.54 39.83 -15.50
CA TYR A 40 6.74 41.24 -15.19
C TYR A 40 7.50 41.96 -16.30
N ALA A 41 8.51 41.32 -16.90
CA ALA A 41 9.21 41.84 -18.08
C ALA A 41 8.24 42.15 -19.23
N ARG A 42 7.23 41.29 -19.45
CA ARG A 42 6.20 41.49 -20.47
C ARG A 42 5.29 42.68 -20.18
N LYS A 43 4.94 42.91 -18.90
CA LYS A 43 4.18 44.10 -18.48
C LYS A 43 4.97 45.38 -18.73
N ILE A 44 6.25 45.39 -18.35
CA ILE A 44 7.16 46.51 -18.63
C ILE A 44 7.25 46.74 -20.15
N PHE A 45 7.49 45.69 -20.92
CA PHE A 45 7.57 45.78 -22.38
C PHE A 45 6.31 46.39 -23.03
N SER A 46 5.12 46.04 -22.53
CA SER A 46 3.86 46.59 -23.06
C SER A 46 3.65 48.09 -22.79
N GLN A 47 4.43 48.67 -21.88
CA GLN A 47 4.36 50.10 -21.53
C GLN A 47 5.36 50.96 -22.32
N ILE A 48 6.22 50.34 -23.13
CA ILE A 48 7.19 51.06 -23.97
C ILE A 48 6.49 51.49 -25.26
N SER A 49 6.40 52.80 -25.50
CA SER A 49 5.73 53.38 -26.67
C SER A 49 6.41 53.03 -28.00
N HIS A 50 7.76 52.97 -28.01
CA HIS A 50 8.57 52.69 -29.20
C HIS A 50 9.71 51.70 -28.90
N PRO A 51 9.42 50.38 -28.85
CA PRO A 51 10.44 49.37 -28.58
C PRO A 51 11.40 49.22 -29.78
N ASN A 52 12.69 49.37 -29.53
CA ASN A 52 13.74 49.14 -30.52
C ASN A 52 14.04 47.63 -30.70
N THR A 53 14.80 47.27 -31.74
CA THR A 53 15.14 45.87 -32.05
C THR A 53 15.85 45.15 -30.89
N PHE A 54 16.63 45.86 -30.07
CA PHE A 54 17.29 45.28 -28.90
C PHE A 54 16.29 44.87 -27.80
N THR A 55 15.29 45.71 -27.50
CA THR A 55 14.21 45.36 -26.57
C THR A 55 13.39 44.15 -27.05
N TRP A 56 13.08 44.09 -28.35
CA TRP A 56 12.41 42.93 -28.96
C TRP A 56 13.24 41.65 -28.81
N ASN A 57 14.52 41.69 -29.17
CA ASN A 57 15.41 40.53 -29.06
C ASN A 57 15.57 40.06 -27.61
N THR A 58 15.61 40.99 -26.65
CA THR A 58 15.75 40.67 -25.23
C THR A 58 14.52 39.94 -24.68
N ILE A 59 13.31 40.41 -25.00
CA ILE A 59 12.09 39.74 -24.53
C ILE A 59 11.85 38.41 -25.25
N LEU A 60 12.18 38.31 -26.55
CA LEU A 60 12.14 37.07 -27.33
C LEU A 60 13.09 36.02 -26.72
N ARG A 61 14.34 36.40 -26.44
CA ARG A 61 15.33 35.54 -25.79
C ARG A 61 14.88 35.06 -24.42
N GLY A 62 14.30 35.95 -23.61
CA GLY A 62 13.77 35.61 -22.30
C GLY A 62 12.68 34.55 -22.35
N TYR A 63 11.70 34.71 -23.26
CA TYR A 63 10.67 33.69 -23.45
C TYR A 63 11.19 32.39 -24.07
N ALA A 64 12.11 32.45 -25.03
CA ALA A 64 12.71 31.27 -25.64
C ALA A 64 13.49 30.40 -24.64
N ASN A 65 14.10 31.02 -23.62
CA ASN A 65 14.79 30.33 -22.52
C ASN A 65 13.87 29.96 -21.35
N SER A 66 12.62 30.40 -21.36
CA SER A 66 11.66 30.10 -20.30
C SER A 66 10.98 28.72 -20.49
N PRO A 67 10.34 28.16 -19.45
CA PRO A 67 9.50 26.97 -19.57
C PRO A 67 8.31 27.12 -20.53
N PHE A 68 7.95 28.36 -20.88
CA PHE A 68 6.82 28.70 -21.75
C PHE A 68 7.32 29.44 -23.00
N PRO A 69 7.87 28.77 -24.02
CA PRO A 69 8.45 29.41 -25.21
C PRO A 69 7.43 29.92 -26.24
N ARG A 70 6.16 29.49 -26.17
CA ARG A 70 5.09 29.87 -27.11
C ARG A 70 4.86 31.38 -27.27
N PRO A 71 4.88 32.21 -26.20
CA PRO A 71 4.81 33.66 -26.31
C PRO A 71 5.94 34.27 -27.15
N SER A 72 7.12 33.63 -27.26
CA SER A 72 8.21 34.09 -28.12
C SER A 72 7.79 34.13 -29.59
N LEU A 73 7.04 33.13 -30.08
CA LEU A 73 6.55 33.11 -31.46
C LEU A 73 5.49 34.19 -31.70
N HIS A 74 4.62 34.43 -30.71
CA HIS A 74 3.62 35.50 -30.78
C HIS A 74 4.28 36.89 -30.79
N LEU A 75 5.28 37.09 -29.93
CA LEU A 75 6.10 38.30 -29.87
C LEU A 75 6.81 38.59 -31.19
N PHE A 76 7.34 37.55 -31.86
CA PHE A 76 8.00 37.72 -33.16
C PHE A 76 7.00 38.20 -34.21
N ASN A 77 5.79 37.64 -34.24
CA ASN A 77 4.72 38.13 -35.13
C ASN A 77 4.29 39.58 -34.80
N GLN A 78 4.28 39.96 -33.52
CA GLN A 78 4.01 41.36 -33.11
C GLN A 78 5.14 42.30 -33.57
N MET A 79 6.40 41.88 -33.44
CA MET A 79 7.56 42.63 -33.93
C MET A 79 7.42 42.91 -35.44
N LEU A 80 7.09 41.89 -36.23
CA LEU A 80 6.87 42.04 -37.68
C LEU A 80 5.72 43.00 -38.00
N LYS A 81 4.59 42.92 -37.29
CA LYS A 81 3.44 43.82 -37.47
C LYS A 81 3.75 45.27 -37.08
N SER A 82 4.65 45.49 -36.14
CA SER A 82 5.09 46.83 -35.71
C SER A 82 6.05 47.52 -36.68
N GLY A 83 6.49 46.83 -37.75
CA GLY A 83 7.45 47.35 -38.72
C GLY A 83 8.91 47.26 -38.26
N ALA A 84 9.19 46.73 -37.07
CA ALA A 84 10.55 46.49 -36.59
C ALA A 84 11.22 45.37 -37.41
N LYS A 85 12.42 45.63 -37.94
CA LYS A 85 13.16 44.67 -38.78
C LYS A 85 13.92 43.65 -37.91
N PRO A 86 13.67 42.33 -38.08
CA PRO A 86 14.50 41.29 -37.50
C PRO A 86 15.94 41.37 -37.98
N ASN A 87 16.89 40.93 -37.15
CA ASN A 87 18.30 40.83 -37.49
C ASN A 87 18.87 39.46 -37.10
N SER A 88 20.18 39.25 -37.32
CA SER A 88 20.89 38.01 -36.98
C SER A 88 20.76 37.60 -35.51
N PHE A 89 20.53 38.54 -34.59
CA PHE A 89 20.31 38.24 -33.17
C PHE A 89 18.85 37.86 -32.84
N THR A 90 17.90 38.15 -33.73
CA THR A 90 16.48 37.80 -33.55
C THR A 90 16.25 36.32 -33.82
N PHE A 91 16.77 35.79 -34.93
CA PHE A 91 16.45 34.46 -35.42
C PHE A 91 16.84 33.31 -34.47
N PRO A 92 18.04 33.27 -33.85
CA PRO A 92 18.42 32.19 -32.94
C PRO A 92 17.43 32.00 -31.78
N SER A 93 16.88 33.09 -31.23
CA SER A 93 15.90 33.02 -30.14
C SER A 93 14.57 32.41 -30.61
N VAL A 94 14.09 32.81 -31.79
CA VAL A 94 12.83 32.30 -32.36
C VAL A 94 12.99 30.85 -32.83
N ILE A 95 14.11 30.50 -33.46
CA ILE A 95 14.45 29.13 -33.85
C ILE A 95 14.50 28.22 -32.62
N LYS A 96 15.15 28.68 -31.53
CA LYS A 96 15.18 27.95 -30.26
C LYS A 96 13.79 27.72 -29.68
N ALA A 97 12.92 28.74 -29.72
CA ALA A 97 11.53 28.59 -29.30
C ALA A 97 10.78 27.57 -30.16
N CYS A 98 10.98 27.57 -31.49
CA CYS A 98 10.42 26.55 -32.37
C CYS A 98 10.93 25.15 -32.04
N ALA A 99 12.22 24.99 -31.77
CA ALA A 99 12.82 23.72 -31.39
C ALA A 99 12.26 23.18 -30.07
N HIS A 100 12.17 24.03 -29.03
CA HIS A 100 11.58 23.64 -27.74
C HIS A 100 10.11 23.23 -27.84
N LEU A 101 9.37 23.78 -28.80
CA LEU A 101 7.96 23.47 -29.04
C LEU A 101 7.76 22.32 -30.04
N ALA A 102 8.84 21.79 -30.64
CA ALA A 102 8.77 20.91 -31.81
C ALA A 102 7.84 21.46 -32.92
N ALA A 103 7.85 22.79 -33.11
CA ALA A 103 6.94 23.53 -33.97
C ALA A 103 7.43 23.55 -35.43
N PHE A 104 7.27 22.43 -36.13
CA PHE A 104 7.78 22.23 -37.50
C PHE A 104 7.29 23.30 -38.49
N GLU A 105 5.97 23.54 -38.56
CA GLU A 105 5.38 24.47 -39.53
C GLU A 105 5.89 25.91 -39.33
N GLN A 106 5.91 26.38 -38.08
CA GLN A 106 6.40 27.71 -37.74
C GLN A 106 7.91 27.83 -37.97
N GLY A 107 8.69 26.78 -37.66
CA GLY A 107 10.11 26.71 -37.96
C GLY A 107 10.41 26.76 -39.46
N MET A 108 9.61 26.09 -40.28
CA MET A 108 9.73 26.11 -41.74
C MET A 108 9.34 27.46 -42.34
N GLN A 109 8.28 28.10 -41.84
CA GLN A 109 7.93 29.47 -42.22
C GLN A 109 9.05 30.46 -41.88
N LEU A 110 9.65 30.32 -40.70
CA LEU A 110 10.78 31.14 -40.26
C LEU A 110 12.01 30.93 -41.16
N HIS A 111 12.35 29.69 -41.49
CA HIS A 111 13.43 29.36 -42.42
C HIS A 111 13.18 30.01 -43.80
N GLY A 112 11.97 29.89 -44.33
CA GLY A 112 11.57 30.55 -45.59
C GLY A 112 11.64 32.08 -45.51
N PHE A 113 11.32 32.67 -44.35
CA PHE A 113 11.46 34.11 -44.12
C PHE A 113 12.93 34.55 -44.10
N ILE A 114 13.80 33.82 -43.40
CA ILE A 114 15.24 34.08 -43.36
C ILE A 114 15.80 34.09 -44.78
N SER A 115 15.52 33.05 -45.58
CA SER A 115 15.91 32.98 -47.00
C SER A 115 15.46 34.18 -47.84
N LYS A 116 14.24 34.69 -47.62
CA LYS A 116 13.66 35.79 -48.41
C LYS A 116 14.10 37.18 -47.93
N SER A 117 14.55 37.29 -46.69
CA SER A 117 14.87 38.56 -46.04
C SER A 117 16.21 39.17 -46.49
N GLY A 118 17.03 38.43 -47.24
CA GLY A 118 18.33 38.90 -47.73
C GLY A 118 19.38 39.08 -46.63
N VAL A 119 19.09 38.61 -45.40
CA VAL A 119 20.07 38.53 -44.32
C VAL A 119 20.90 37.27 -44.57
N ASP A 120 22.22 37.43 -44.74
CA ASP A 120 23.12 36.29 -44.89
C ASP A 120 22.92 35.31 -43.73
N TYR A 121 22.86 34.01 -44.07
CA TYR A 121 22.83 32.96 -43.08
C TYR A 121 24.07 33.04 -42.21
N ASP A 122 23.92 33.51 -40.98
CA ASP A 122 24.99 33.33 -40.01
C ASP A 122 25.04 31.86 -39.58
N LEU A 123 26.25 31.39 -39.27
CA LEU A 123 26.48 30.00 -38.89
C LEU A 123 25.64 29.58 -37.68
N PHE A 124 25.32 30.53 -36.78
CA PHE A 124 24.46 30.32 -35.63
C PHE A 124 23.00 30.03 -36.02
N SER A 125 22.42 30.72 -37.00
CA SER A 125 21.07 30.44 -37.49
C SER A 125 21.00 29.13 -38.26
N ILE A 126 22.04 28.80 -39.05
CA ILE A 126 22.14 27.48 -39.73
C ILE A 126 22.17 26.36 -38.68
N ASN A 127 23.07 26.43 -37.69
CA ASN A 127 23.18 25.43 -36.63
C ASN A 127 21.87 25.31 -35.82
N GLY A 128 21.23 26.43 -35.52
CA GLY A 128 19.92 26.46 -34.87
C GLY A 128 18.83 25.78 -35.70
N LEU A 129 18.79 26.02 -37.01
CA LEU A 129 17.82 25.41 -37.93
C LEU A 129 18.06 23.91 -38.10
N ILE A 130 19.31 23.47 -38.22
CA ILE A 130 19.68 22.03 -38.23
C ILE A 130 19.14 21.34 -36.98
N HIS A 131 19.42 21.91 -35.80
CA HIS A 131 18.93 21.39 -34.53
C HIS A 131 17.39 21.41 -34.45
N MET A 132 16.74 22.49 -34.90
CA MET A 132 15.27 22.60 -34.90
C MET A 132 14.62 21.52 -35.78
N TYR A 133 15.11 21.33 -37.01
CA TYR A 133 14.59 20.29 -37.90
C TYR A 133 14.85 18.89 -37.33
N ALA A 134 16.01 18.66 -36.72
CA ALA A 134 16.33 17.41 -36.04
C ALA A 134 15.37 17.09 -34.88
N VAL A 135 15.12 18.05 -33.98
CA VAL A 135 14.16 17.88 -32.86
C VAL A 135 12.73 17.66 -33.38
N CYS A 136 12.37 18.27 -34.51
CA CYS A 136 11.09 18.01 -35.18
C CYS A 136 11.02 16.65 -35.92
N GLY A 137 12.07 15.83 -35.87
CA GLY A 137 12.15 14.53 -36.56
C GLY A 137 12.30 14.63 -38.09
N LYS A 138 12.66 15.80 -38.61
CA LYS A 138 12.80 16.06 -40.06
C LYS A 138 14.28 16.08 -40.46
N THR A 139 14.95 14.95 -40.25
CA THR A 139 16.39 14.79 -40.47
C THR A 139 16.82 15.04 -41.92
N ASP A 140 15.94 14.81 -42.90
CA ASP A 140 16.26 15.09 -44.30
C ASP A 140 16.41 16.59 -44.58
N PHE A 141 15.56 17.41 -43.96
CA PHE A 141 15.66 18.88 -44.06
C PHE A 141 16.92 19.39 -43.36
N ALA A 142 17.21 18.84 -42.17
CA ALA A 142 18.44 19.14 -41.44
C ALA A 142 19.69 18.76 -42.27
N ARG A 143 19.69 17.57 -42.90
CA ARG A 143 20.78 17.07 -43.75
C ARG A 143 21.01 17.96 -44.96
N ARG A 144 19.94 18.31 -45.68
CA ARG A 144 20.02 19.21 -46.83
C ARG A 144 20.64 20.55 -46.44
N LEU A 145 20.17 21.15 -45.35
CA LEU A 145 20.70 22.42 -44.87
C LEU A 145 22.19 22.31 -44.49
N PHE A 146 22.57 21.21 -43.83
CA PHE A 146 23.95 20.90 -43.50
C PHE A 146 24.83 20.73 -44.76
N ASP A 147 24.35 20.06 -45.79
CA ASP A 147 25.08 19.86 -47.05
C ASP A 147 25.26 21.14 -47.86
N THR A 148 24.24 22.00 -47.85
CA THR A 148 24.28 23.28 -48.57
C THR A 148 25.10 24.36 -47.88
N SER A 149 25.48 24.18 -46.60
CA SER A 149 26.26 25.17 -45.86
C SER A 149 27.70 25.23 -46.36
N CYS A 150 28.14 26.41 -46.79
CA CYS A 150 29.51 26.64 -47.28
C CYS A 150 30.57 26.65 -46.16
N GLN A 151 30.15 26.88 -44.91
CA GLN A 151 31.00 26.79 -43.72
C GLN A 151 30.35 25.84 -42.72
N ARG A 152 31.07 24.80 -42.31
CA ARG A 152 30.63 23.80 -41.32
C ARG A 152 31.67 23.74 -40.21
N ASP A 153 31.28 24.15 -39.01
CA ASP A 153 32.10 24.02 -37.83
C ASP A 153 31.75 22.75 -37.04
N LEU A 154 32.54 22.45 -36.01
CA LEU A 154 32.30 21.28 -35.16
C LEU A 154 30.87 21.29 -34.55
N VAL A 155 30.28 22.48 -34.35
CA VAL A 155 28.90 22.62 -33.85
C VAL A 155 27.89 22.19 -34.91
N SER A 156 28.05 22.55 -36.19
CA SER A 156 27.23 22.05 -37.30
C SER A 156 27.23 20.52 -37.36
N TRP A 157 28.43 19.90 -37.31
CA TRP A 157 28.57 18.44 -37.35
C TRP A 157 27.94 17.78 -36.13
N ASN A 158 28.19 18.30 -34.93
CA ASN A 158 27.60 17.77 -33.69
C ASN A 158 26.08 17.93 -33.65
N SER A 159 25.53 19.01 -34.21
CA SER A 159 24.09 19.25 -34.26
C SER A 159 23.39 18.24 -35.17
N MET A 160 23.99 17.96 -36.33
CA MET A 160 23.50 16.93 -37.25
C MET A 160 23.65 15.53 -36.67
N LEU A 161 24.79 15.24 -36.03
CA LEU A 161 25.08 13.96 -35.37
C LEU A 161 24.10 13.68 -34.24
N THR A 162 23.88 14.67 -33.37
CA THR A 162 22.89 14.61 -32.28
C THR A 162 21.49 14.39 -32.84
N GLY A 163 21.17 15.04 -33.96
CA GLY A 163 19.90 14.85 -34.66
C GLY A 163 19.68 13.41 -35.09
N TYR A 164 20.64 12.81 -35.83
CA TYR A 164 20.53 11.41 -36.23
C TYR A 164 20.42 10.46 -35.04
N VAL A 165 21.24 10.65 -34.00
CA VAL A 165 21.17 9.83 -32.78
C VAL A 165 19.81 9.97 -32.09
N SER A 166 19.28 11.18 -31.98
CA SER A 166 17.98 11.43 -31.33
C SER A 166 16.80 10.82 -32.09
N CYS A 167 16.92 10.69 -33.42
CA CYS A 167 15.94 10.03 -34.27
C CYS A 167 16.17 8.51 -34.42
N GLY A 168 17.17 7.94 -33.73
CA GLY A 168 17.49 6.51 -33.81
C GLY A 168 18.21 6.07 -35.09
N LEU A 169 18.65 7.01 -35.93
CA LEU A 169 19.32 6.79 -37.20
C LEU A 169 20.83 6.55 -36.99
N LEU A 170 21.18 5.53 -36.21
CA LEU A 170 22.56 5.29 -35.77
C LEU A 170 23.52 4.93 -36.92
N ALA A 171 23.04 4.28 -37.98
CA ALA A 171 23.87 3.98 -39.15
C ALA A 171 24.30 5.27 -39.86
N GLN A 172 23.37 6.20 -40.10
CA GLN A 172 23.67 7.51 -40.67
C GLN A 172 24.52 8.36 -39.73
N ALA A 173 24.26 8.31 -38.42
CA ALA A 173 25.11 8.98 -37.43
C ALA A 173 26.55 8.46 -37.48
N ARG A 174 26.73 7.14 -37.61
CA ARG A 174 28.05 6.52 -37.67
C ARG A 174 28.79 6.89 -38.95
N GLN A 175 28.12 6.82 -40.10
CA GLN A 175 28.69 7.27 -41.36
C GLN A 175 29.12 8.74 -41.27
N LEU A 176 28.25 9.61 -40.74
CA LEU A 176 28.56 11.02 -40.58
C LEU A 176 29.75 11.25 -39.66
N PHE A 177 29.83 10.50 -38.56
CA PHE A 177 30.96 10.54 -37.63
C PHE A 177 32.27 10.10 -38.28
N ASP A 178 32.23 9.12 -39.17
CA ASP A 178 33.40 8.64 -39.92
C ASP A 178 33.84 9.65 -41.02
N GLU A 179 32.92 10.47 -41.53
CA GLU A 179 33.20 11.57 -42.48
C GLU A 179 33.73 12.85 -41.82
N MET A 180 33.59 13.01 -40.49
CA MET A 180 34.03 14.22 -39.78
C MET A 180 35.55 14.46 -39.95
N PRO A 181 35.97 15.64 -40.47
CA PRO A 181 37.39 15.98 -40.63
C PRO A 181 38.13 16.04 -39.29
N GLU A 182 37.49 16.62 -38.28
CA GLU A 182 37.98 16.69 -36.90
C GLU A 182 36.88 16.20 -35.95
N ARG A 183 37.28 15.41 -34.94
CA ARG A 183 36.37 14.84 -33.95
C ARG A 183 36.70 15.38 -32.57
N GLY A 184 35.80 16.19 -32.02
CA GLY A 184 35.90 16.67 -30.65
C GLY A 184 35.32 15.67 -29.65
N VAL A 185 35.60 15.87 -28.35
CA VAL A 185 35.07 15.03 -27.26
C VAL A 185 33.53 14.94 -27.31
N VAL A 186 32.85 16.03 -27.69
CA VAL A 186 31.39 16.07 -27.85
C VAL A 186 30.92 15.09 -28.93
N SER A 187 31.59 15.02 -30.08
CA SER A 187 31.23 14.13 -31.19
C SER A 187 31.30 12.66 -30.75
N TRP A 188 32.37 12.29 -30.03
CA TRP A 188 32.54 10.94 -29.47
C TRP A 188 31.46 10.63 -28.43
N ASN A 189 31.20 11.55 -27.49
CA ASN A 189 30.20 11.37 -26.44
C ASN A 189 28.78 11.20 -27.02
N VAL A 190 28.43 11.92 -28.09
CA VAL A 190 27.15 11.78 -28.79
C VAL A 190 27.00 10.37 -29.38
N MET A 191 28.03 9.83 -30.02
CA MET A 191 27.99 8.46 -30.56
C MET A 191 27.90 7.41 -29.45
N ILE A 192 28.71 7.52 -28.40
CA ILE A 192 28.67 6.60 -27.25
C ILE A 192 27.28 6.62 -26.63
N SER A 193 26.72 7.81 -26.37
CA SER A 193 25.34 7.96 -25.86
C SER A 193 24.30 7.33 -26.78
N GLY A 194 24.46 7.47 -28.10
CA GLY A 194 23.58 6.87 -29.09
C GLY A 194 23.57 5.34 -29.04
N TYR A 195 24.74 4.71 -29.07
CA TYR A 195 24.87 3.26 -28.97
C TYR A 195 24.43 2.71 -27.61
N CYS A 196 24.72 3.43 -26.51
CA CYS A 196 24.18 3.08 -25.20
C CYS A 196 22.64 3.16 -25.17
N LYS A 197 22.03 4.15 -25.83
CA LYS A 197 20.57 4.29 -25.89
C LYS A 197 19.91 3.17 -26.70
N SER A 198 20.57 2.64 -27.73
CA SER A 198 20.10 1.49 -28.51
C SER A 198 20.41 0.14 -27.89
N GLY A 199 21.17 0.10 -26.79
CA GLY A 199 21.55 -1.13 -26.08
C GLY A 199 22.83 -1.81 -26.61
N ASP A 200 23.48 -1.27 -27.64
CA ASP A 200 24.76 -1.80 -28.16
C ASP A 200 25.94 -1.18 -27.39
N VAL A 201 26.08 -1.63 -26.14
CA VAL A 201 27.13 -1.15 -25.24
C VAL A 201 28.53 -1.60 -25.67
N ASP A 202 28.66 -2.66 -26.46
CA ASP A 202 29.95 -3.16 -26.94
C ASP A 202 30.56 -2.22 -27.97
N THR A 203 29.75 -1.74 -28.93
CA THR A 203 30.19 -0.71 -29.87
C THR A 203 30.47 0.61 -29.15
N ALA A 204 29.63 0.98 -28.17
CA ALA A 204 29.86 2.16 -27.33
C ALA A 204 31.21 2.06 -26.58
N ARG A 205 31.54 0.88 -26.05
CA ARG A 205 32.82 0.60 -25.39
C ARG A 205 34.00 0.70 -26.34
N LYS A 206 33.92 0.14 -27.54
CA LYS A 206 34.96 0.26 -28.57
C LYS A 206 35.22 1.72 -28.94
N LEU A 207 34.16 2.52 -29.10
CA LEU A 207 34.30 3.96 -29.36
C LEU A 207 34.96 4.68 -28.19
N PHE A 208 34.57 4.37 -26.96
CA PHE A 208 35.19 4.93 -25.75
C PHE A 208 36.68 4.57 -25.63
N ASP A 209 37.06 3.34 -25.93
CA ASP A 209 38.46 2.88 -25.94
C ASP A 209 39.26 3.50 -27.10
N GLY A 210 38.60 3.86 -28.21
CA GLY A 210 39.18 4.59 -29.33
C GLY A 210 39.33 6.11 -29.12
N MET A 211 38.73 6.69 -28.07
CA MET A 211 38.81 8.13 -27.81
C MET A 211 40.24 8.58 -27.48
N PRO A 212 40.80 9.58 -28.19
CA PRO A 212 42.14 10.11 -27.89
C PRO A 212 42.22 10.79 -26.52
N ILE A 213 41.17 11.53 -26.15
CA ILE A 213 41.07 12.27 -24.88
C ILE A 213 39.71 11.94 -24.25
N ARG A 214 39.72 11.55 -22.98
CA ARG A 214 38.53 11.23 -22.19
C ARG A 214 38.38 12.22 -21.06
N ASN A 215 37.26 12.93 -21.03
CA ASN A 215 36.91 13.78 -19.89
C ASN A 215 35.91 13.06 -18.98
N ALA A 216 35.58 13.65 -17.82
CA ALA A 216 34.63 13.06 -16.89
C ALA A 216 33.26 12.75 -17.52
N GLU A 217 32.83 13.53 -18.52
CA GLU A 217 31.57 13.31 -19.25
C GLU A 217 31.61 12.01 -20.08
N SER A 218 32.72 11.72 -20.74
CA SER A 218 32.91 10.47 -21.49
C SER A 218 32.75 9.25 -20.58
N TRP A 219 33.40 9.27 -19.41
CA TRP A 219 33.29 8.18 -18.41
C TRP A 219 31.86 8.05 -17.89
N ASN A 220 31.23 9.16 -17.51
CA ASN A 220 29.86 9.16 -16.97
C ASN A 220 28.83 8.67 -17.99
N THR A 221 29.00 9.01 -19.27
CA THR A 221 28.10 8.57 -20.34
C THR A 221 28.12 7.04 -20.48
N LEU A 222 29.30 6.42 -20.44
CA LEU A 222 29.43 4.98 -20.56
C LEU A 222 29.00 4.24 -19.28
N ILE A 223 29.31 4.78 -18.09
CA ILE A 223 28.81 4.27 -16.79
C ILE A 223 27.29 4.22 -16.77
N ALA A 224 26.63 5.32 -17.17
CA ALA A 224 25.18 5.39 -17.27
C ALA A 224 24.61 4.45 -18.36
N GLY A 225 25.34 4.29 -19.47
CA GLY A 225 25.00 3.34 -20.53
C GLY A 225 24.98 1.89 -20.06
N TYR A 226 26.06 1.42 -19.43
CA TYR A 226 26.12 0.08 -18.85
C TYR A 226 25.06 -0.13 -17.77
N ALA A 227 24.85 0.87 -16.90
CA ALA A 227 23.80 0.82 -15.89
C ALA A 227 22.40 0.64 -16.49
N LYS A 228 22.07 1.40 -17.55
CA LYS A 228 20.79 1.30 -18.25
C LYS A 228 20.57 -0.08 -18.90
N CYS A 229 21.64 -0.75 -19.29
CA CYS A 229 21.61 -2.11 -19.83
C CYS A 229 21.66 -3.20 -18.74
N GLY A 230 21.62 -2.84 -17.44
CA GLY A 230 21.67 -3.79 -16.33
C GLY A 230 23.07 -4.36 -16.04
N LEU A 231 24.11 -3.88 -16.73
CA LEU A 231 25.49 -4.34 -16.58
C LEU A 231 26.22 -3.54 -15.51
N VAL A 232 25.74 -3.66 -14.27
CA VAL A 232 26.19 -2.83 -13.14
C VAL A 232 27.65 -3.10 -12.77
N GLU A 233 28.17 -4.31 -12.97
CA GLU A 233 29.60 -4.61 -12.71
C GLU A 233 30.52 -3.85 -13.66
N ASN A 234 30.23 -3.85 -14.97
CA ASN A 234 31.01 -3.08 -15.95
C ASN A 234 30.97 -1.57 -15.64
N SER A 235 29.82 -1.08 -15.19
CA SER A 235 29.66 0.29 -14.70
C SER A 235 30.55 0.57 -13.48
N ARG A 236 30.62 -0.39 -12.54
CA ARG A 236 31.49 -0.30 -11.37
C ARG A 236 32.98 -0.30 -11.73
N ASP A 237 33.40 -1.19 -12.63
CA ASP A 237 34.78 -1.29 -13.07
C ASP A 237 35.26 0.02 -13.72
N LEU A 238 34.42 0.62 -14.56
CA LEU A 238 34.71 1.93 -15.15
C LEU A 238 34.76 3.04 -14.11
N PHE A 239 33.84 3.05 -13.14
CA PHE A 239 33.87 3.99 -12.04
C PHE A 239 35.17 3.86 -11.22
N ASP A 240 35.68 2.64 -11.03
CA ASP A 240 36.93 2.37 -10.31
C ASP A 240 38.20 2.70 -11.13
N GLN A 241 38.11 2.64 -12.46
CA GLN A 241 39.19 3.07 -13.36
C GLN A 241 39.24 4.59 -13.60
N MET A 242 38.14 5.30 -13.30
CA MET A 242 38.03 6.74 -13.56
C MET A 242 39.10 7.54 -12.77
N PRO A 243 39.97 8.33 -13.45
CA PRO A 243 41.07 9.03 -12.79
C PRO A 243 40.62 10.06 -11.76
N VAL A 244 39.56 10.80 -12.06
CA VAL A 244 38.98 11.83 -11.19
C VAL A 244 37.47 11.64 -11.14
N ARG A 245 36.93 11.38 -9.94
CA ARG A 245 35.49 11.18 -9.73
C ARG A 245 34.84 12.47 -9.24
N ASN A 246 33.83 12.93 -9.96
CA ASN A 246 33.02 14.10 -9.59
C ASN A 246 31.62 13.70 -9.11
N ILE A 247 30.83 14.66 -8.61
CA ILE A 247 29.47 14.42 -8.09
C ILE A 247 28.59 13.63 -9.09
N ILE A 248 28.75 13.90 -10.40
CA ILE A 248 28.00 13.22 -11.45
C ILE A 248 28.37 11.73 -11.53
N SER A 249 29.66 11.39 -11.48
CA SER A 249 30.12 9.98 -11.48
C SER A 249 29.59 9.20 -10.26
N TRP A 250 29.63 9.81 -9.07
CA TRP A 250 29.11 9.20 -7.85
C TRP A 250 27.59 9.03 -7.93
N SER A 251 26.87 10.07 -8.37
CA SER A 251 25.42 10.02 -8.55
C SER A 251 25.02 8.93 -9.54
N ALA A 252 25.68 8.85 -10.70
CA ALA A 252 25.39 7.85 -11.73
C ALA A 252 25.57 6.43 -11.20
N MET A 253 26.63 6.19 -10.43
CA MET A 253 26.90 4.86 -9.86
C MET A 253 25.91 4.50 -8.74
N ILE A 254 25.52 5.46 -7.88
CA ILE A 254 24.50 5.23 -6.84
C ILE A 254 23.15 4.92 -7.49
N THR A 255 22.76 5.67 -8.54
CA THR A 255 21.56 5.38 -9.33
C THR A 255 21.64 4.01 -10.00
N ALA A 256 22.79 3.64 -10.56
CA ALA A 256 23.01 2.34 -11.18
C ALA A 256 22.80 1.18 -10.19
N TYR A 257 23.35 1.29 -8.99
CA TYR A 257 23.15 0.29 -7.93
C TYR A 257 21.68 0.24 -7.45
N ALA A 258 21.06 1.39 -7.24
CA ALA A 258 19.66 1.45 -6.80
C ALA A 258 18.71 0.82 -7.84
N GLN A 259 18.96 1.03 -9.14
CA GLN A 259 18.17 0.47 -10.24
C GLN A 259 18.51 -1.00 -10.53
N GLY A 260 19.74 -1.43 -10.27
CA GLY A 260 20.23 -2.79 -10.51
C GLY A 260 19.95 -3.80 -9.39
N ASP A 261 18.93 -3.56 -8.56
CA ASP A 261 18.56 -4.39 -7.39
C ASP A 261 19.71 -4.61 -6.39
N ARG A 262 20.61 -3.63 -6.27
CA ARG A 262 21.75 -3.60 -5.33
C ARG A 262 21.68 -2.39 -4.37
N PRO A 263 20.61 -2.27 -3.56
CA PRO A 263 20.36 -1.11 -2.71
C PRO A 263 21.36 -0.95 -1.56
N LEU A 264 21.97 -2.04 -1.06
CA LEU A 264 22.97 -1.96 0.01
C LEU A 264 24.26 -1.29 -0.48
N GLU A 265 24.72 -1.65 -1.66
CA GLU A 265 25.87 -1.07 -2.34
C GLU A 265 25.63 0.39 -2.68
N ALA A 266 24.40 0.75 -3.09
CA ALA A 266 24.01 2.13 -3.33
C ALA A 266 24.17 2.99 -2.06
N LEU A 267 23.69 2.51 -0.91
CA LEU A 267 23.80 3.23 0.36
C LEU A 267 25.23 3.27 0.91
N ALA A 268 25.99 2.18 0.75
CA ALA A 268 27.40 2.16 1.11
C ALA A 268 28.21 3.19 0.28
N LEU A 269 27.92 3.31 -1.02
CA LEU A 269 28.56 4.29 -1.88
C LEU A 269 28.12 5.72 -1.55
N PHE A 270 26.85 5.92 -1.18
CA PHE A 270 26.35 7.20 -0.66
C PHE A 270 27.08 7.64 0.62
N ASP A 271 27.31 6.73 1.56
CA ASP A 271 28.07 7.03 2.78
C ASP A 271 29.54 7.37 2.46
N ARG A 272 30.14 6.67 1.50
CA ARG A 272 31.50 6.99 1.02
C ARG A 272 31.56 8.37 0.37
N MET A 273 30.56 8.73 -0.44
CA MET A 273 30.45 10.06 -1.06
C MET A 273 30.39 11.17 0.01
N ARG A 274 29.57 10.97 1.06
CA ARG A 274 29.47 11.91 2.19
C ARG A 274 30.78 12.03 2.96
N LYS A 275 31.45 10.90 3.25
CA LYS A 275 32.76 10.88 3.92
C LYS A 275 33.85 11.57 3.10
N ALA A 276 33.74 11.55 1.77
CA ALA A 276 34.61 12.30 0.87
C ALA A 276 34.28 13.80 0.80
N ASN A 277 33.40 14.33 1.67
CA ASN A 277 32.93 15.72 1.71
C ASN A 277 32.29 16.20 0.40
N LEU A 278 31.81 15.28 -0.45
CA LEU A 278 31.05 15.62 -1.65
C LEU A 278 29.58 15.79 -1.27
N LYS A 279 29.01 16.96 -1.59
CA LYS A 279 27.59 17.25 -1.31
C LYS A 279 26.71 16.50 -2.32
N PRO A 280 25.82 15.58 -1.86
CA PRO A 280 24.84 14.94 -2.73
C PRO A 280 23.93 15.96 -3.40
N ASN A 281 23.65 15.76 -4.68
CA ASN A 281 22.63 16.51 -5.41
C ASN A 281 21.25 15.83 -5.26
N TRP A 282 20.19 16.46 -5.79
CA TRP A 282 18.83 15.93 -5.71
C TRP A 282 18.70 14.51 -6.29
N ALA A 283 19.37 14.21 -7.41
CA ALA A 283 19.32 12.90 -8.06
C ALA A 283 19.95 11.80 -7.18
N THR A 284 21.05 12.14 -6.50
CA THR A 284 21.70 11.24 -5.53
C THR A 284 20.79 10.96 -4.34
N ILE A 285 20.12 12.00 -3.81
CA ILE A 285 19.18 11.87 -2.69
C ILE A 285 17.99 10.97 -3.07
N VAL A 286 17.38 11.20 -4.22
CA VAL A 286 16.27 10.37 -4.73
C VAL A 286 16.70 8.91 -4.88
N SER A 287 17.90 8.67 -5.43
CA SER A 287 18.42 7.31 -5.61
C SER A 287 18.69 6.62 -4.26
N ALA A 288 19.23 7.35 -3.28
CA ALA A 288 19.46 6.83 -1.94
C ALA A 288 18.15 6.57 -1.17
N LEU A 289 17.16 7.45 -1.29
CA LEU A 289 15.81 7.26 -0.72
C LEU A 289 15.11 6.04 -1.33
N SER A 290 15.22 5.87 -2.65
CA SER A 290 14.73 4.68 -3.35
C SER A 290 15.40 3.40 -2.82
N ALA A 291 16.73 3.39 -2.67
CA ALA A 291 17.45 2.26 -2.08
C ALA A 291 16.97 1.95 -0.64
N CYS A 292 16.75 2.96 0.20
CA CYS A 292 16.14 2.79 1.53
C CYS A 292 14.74 2.17 1.43
N ALA A 293 13.91 2.65 0.49
CA ALA A 293 12.57 2.14 0.25
C ALA A 293 12.60 0.65 -0.15
N HIS A 294 13.55 0.22 -0.97
CA HIS A 294 13.69 -1.17 -1.42
C HIS A 294 14.01 -2.13 -0.28
N ILE A 295 14.85 -1.74 0.68
CA ILE A 295 15.27 -2.62 1.80
C ILE A 295 14.51 -2.36 3.10
N GLY A 296 13.64 -1.34 3.13
CA GLY A 296 12.87 -0.95 4.31
C GLY A 296 13.73 -0.29 5.40
N ALA A 297 14.80 0.41 5.03
CA ALA A 297 15.71 1.08 5.97
C ALA A 297 15.17 2.46 6.39
N LEU A 298 14.23 2.44 7.34
CA LEU A 298 13.54 3.63 7.83
C LEU A 298 14.49 4.61 8.53
N ASP A 299 15.44 4.13 9.32
CA ASP A 299 16.33 5.01 10.09
C ASP A 299 17.35 5.68 9.16
N ARG A 300 17.88 4.93 8.19
CA ARG A 300 18.67 5.52 7.09
C ARG A 300 17.86 6.55 6.28
N GLY A 301 16.62 6.22 5.92
CA GLY A 301 15.71 7.13 5.24
C GLY A 301 15.47 8.44 6.01
N ARG A 302 15.26 8.35 7.33
CA ARG A 302 15.14 9.52 8.22
C ARG A 302 16.43 10.34 8.26
N SER A 303 17.59 9.69 8.34
CA SER A 303 18.88 10.39 8.31
C SER A 303 19.08 11.18 7.01
N ILE A 304 18.68 10.61 5.86
CA ILE A 304 18.72 11.29 4.56
C ILE A 304 17.73 12.45 4.52
N HIS A 305 16.51 12.27 5.02
CA HIS A 305 15.51 13.34 5.10
C HIS A 305 15.98 14.52 5.96
N LEU A 306 16.56 14.24 7.14
CA LEU A 306 17.19 15.27 7.99
C LEU A 306 18.31 16.02 7.25
N TYR A 307 19.10 15.32 6.42
CA TYR A 307 20.11 15.97 5.60
C TYR A 307 19.48 16.91 4.56
N VAL A 308 18.36 16.55 3.93
CA VAL A 308 17.62 17.43 3.00
C VAL A 308 17.19 18.72 3.69
N ASP A 309 16.64 18.60 4.91
CA ASP A 309 16.21 19.76 5.70
C ASP A 309 17.39 20.67 6.09
N GLN A 310 18.50 20.07 6.56
CA GLN A 310 19.70 20.79 6.98
C GLN A 310 20.45 21.45 5.82
N SER A 311 20.44 20.83 4.64
CA SER A 311 21.10 21.34 3.45
C SER A 311 20.34 22.48 2.76
N LYS A 312 19.18 22.88 3.29
CA LYS A 312 18.27 23.88 2.71
C LYS A 312 17.88 23.56 1.26
N MET A 313 17.91 22.28 0.89
CA MET A 313 17.42 21.83 -0.39
C MET A 313 15.89 22.01 -0.41
N LYS A 314 15.37 22.70 -1.43
CA LYS A 314 13.93 22.86 -1.56
C LYS A 314 13.30 21.49 -1.83
N VAL A 315 12.40 21.04 -0.96
CA VAL A 315 11.57 19.87 -1.21
C VAL A 315 10.55 20.24 -2.28
N ASP A 316 10.90 19.97 -3.53
CA ASP A 316 10.01 20.06 -4.67
C ASP A 316 9.22 18.75 -4.84
N SER A 317 8.40 18.67 -5.89
CA SER A 317 7.57 17.49 -6.15
C SER A 317 8.41 16.19 -6.29
N ILE A 318 9.63 16.29 -6.82
CA ILE A 318 10.49 15.13 -7.08
C ILE A 318 11.00 14.55 -5.76
N ILE A 319 11.62 15.40 -4.91
CA ILE A 319 12.12 14.96 -3.61
C ILE A 319 10.95 14.56 -2.70
N GLY A 320 9.85 15.32 -2.74
CA GLY A 320 8.62 15.03 -2.01
C GLY A 320 8.07 13.65 -2.32
N THR A 321 7.92 13.32 -3.60
CA THR A 321 7.44 12.00 -4.05
C THR A 321 8.39 10.88 -3.61
N ALA A 322 9.71 11.08 -3.71
CA ALA A 322 10.69 10.09 -3.25
C ALA A 322 10.64 9.85 -1.73
N LEU A 323 10.40 10.90 -0.94
CA LEU A 323 10.22 10.80 0.51
C LEU A 323 8.91 10.08 0.87
N ILE A 324 7.81 10.37 0.16
CA ILE A 324 6.53 9.68 0.32
C ILE A 324 6.70 8.18 0.04
N ASP A 325 7.31 7.81 -1.10
CA ASP A 325 7.56 6.42 -1.47
C ASP A 325 8.44 5.72 -0.43
N MET A 326 9.53 6.36 0.02
CA MET A 326 10.42 5.83 1.04
C MET A 326 9.69 5.58 2.36
N TYR A 327 8.97 6.56 2.90
CA TYR A 327 8.24 6.40 4.16
C TYR A 327 7.14 5.35 4.06
N ALA A 328 6.37 5.34 2.96
CA ALA A 328 5.31 4.37 2.75
C ALA A 328 5.85 2.94 2.62
N LYS A 329 6.92 2.72 1.85
CA LYS A 329 7.57 1.41 1.69
C LYS A 329 8.43 0.98 2.88
N CYS A 330 8.67 1.87 3.84
CA CYS A 330 9.26 1.53 5.14
C CYS A 330 8.20 1.34 6.25
N GLY A 331 6.90 1.40 5.92
CA GLY A 331 5.81 1.16 6.88
C GLY A 331 5.56 2.32 7.84
N SER A 332 5.93 3.55 7.47
CA SER A 332 5.66 4.77 8.24
C SER A 332 4.71 5.68 7.46
N ILE A 333 3.48 5.22 7.28
CA ILE A 333 2.48 5.88 6.44
C ILE A 333 2.09 7.28 6.94
N GLU A 334 2.18 7.52 8.24
CA GLU A 334 1.87 8.82 8.85
C GLU A 334 2.89 9.89 8.43
N ASN A 335 4.17 9.53 8.33
CA ASN A 335 5.20 10.45 7.85
C ASN A 335 5.08 10.68 6.34
N ALA A 336 4.69 9.66 5.56
CA ALA A 336 4.39 9.83 4.14
C ALA A 336 3.26 10.84 3.93
N PHE A 337 2.16 10.73 4.69
CA PHE A 337 1.05 11.68 4.66
C PHE A 337 1.48 13.10 5.03
N ARG A 338 2.29 13.28 6.09
CA ARG A 338 2.81 14.61 6.46
C ARG A 338 3.57 15.27 5.33
N ILE A 339 4.44 14.52 4.63
CA ILE A 339 5.19 15.05 3.50
C ILE A 339 4.24 15.43 2.37
N PHE A 340 3.28 14.55 2.06
CA PHE A 340 2.27 14.80 1.04
C PHE A 340 1.49 16.11 1.32
N ASP A 341 1.03 16.32 2.55
CA ASP A 341 0.29 17.52 2.95
C ASP A 341 1.14 18.80 2.82
N MET A 342 2.42 18.73 3.18
CA MET A 342 3.36 19.86 3.09
C MET A 342 3.72 20.27 1.66
N LEU A 343 3.45 19.44 0.63
CA LEU A 343 3.72 19.82 -0.76
C LEU A 343 2.80 20.96 -1.21
N ALA A 344 3.41 22.09 -1.59
CA ALA A 344 2.73 23.29 -2.08
C ALA A 344 1.93 23.06 -3.37
N SER A 345 2.42 22.17 -4.24
CA SER A 345 1.70 21.71 -5.43
C SER A 345 1.88 20.20 -5.55
N LYS A 346 0.77 19.46 -5.57
CA LYS A 346 0.74 18.01 -5.71
C LYS A 346 0.50 17.66 -7.17
N ASP A 347 1.45 16.98 -7.80
CA ASP A 347 1.31 16.45 -9.15
C ASP A 347 0.83 14.99 -9.14
N VAL A 348 0.56 14.44 -10.32
CA VAL A 348 0.14 13.04 -10.51
C VAL A 348 1.06 12.03 -9.82
N PHE A 349 2.37 12.30 -9.72
CA PHE A 349 3.35 11.38 -9.14
C PHE A 349 3.22 11.34 -7.61
N SER A 350 3.10 12.51 -6.97
CA SER A 350 2.92 12.60 -5.52
C SER A 350 1.61 11.93 -5.05
N TRP A 351 0.50 12.14 -5.77
CA TRP A 351 -0.78 11.46 -5.53
C TRP A 351 -0.65 9.95 -5.69
N THR A 352 -0.05 9.51 -6.80
CA THR A 352 0.14 8.09 -7.11
C THR A 352 0.99 7.38 -6.06
N ALA A 353 2.08 8.01 -5.61
CA ALA A 353 2.94 7.46 -4.56
C ALA A 353 2.18 7.30 -3.23
N MET A 354 1.33 8.27 -2.87
CA MET A 354 0.53 8.19 -1.65
C MET A 354 -0.57 7.13 -1.72
N ILE A 355 -1.32 7.07 -2.83
CA ILE A 355 -2.38 6.07 -3.07
C ILE A 355 -1.78 4.65 -3.07
N GLY A 356 -0.70 4.43 -3.83
CA GLY A 356 0.00 3.14 -3.86
C GLY A 356 0.58 2.77 -2.48
N GLY A 357 1.15 3.76 -1.78
CA GLY A 357 1.62 3.60 -0.41
C GLY A 357 0.53 3.11 0.54
N LEU A 358 -0.67 3.70 0.49
CA LEU A 358 -1.80 3.26 1.33
C LEU A 358 -2.29 1.87 0.97
N ALA A 359 -2.35 1.55 -0.34
CA ALA A 359 -2.76 0.24 -0.83
C ALA A 359 -1.88 -0.88 -0.27
N VAL A 360 -0.56 -0.73 -0.35
CA VAL A 360 0.42 -1.73 0.15
C VAL A 360 0.40 -1.81 1.68
N ASN A 361 0.06 -0.71 2.36
CA ASN A 361 -0.07 -0.66 3.82
C ASN A 361 -1.44 -1.14 4.35
N GLY A 362 -2.35 -1.59 3.48
CA GLY A 362 -3.65 -2.13 3.88
C GLY A 362 -4.71 -1.08 4.22
N HIS A 363 -4.48 0.19 3.88
CA HIS A 363 -5.42 1.29 4.08
C HIS A 363 -6.26 1.54 2.81
N ALA A 364 -6.94 0.49 2.34
CA ALA A 364 -7.65 0.50 1.05
C ALA A 364 -8.68 1.63 0.92
N GLU A 365 -9.52 1.83 1.95
CA GLU A 365 -10.55 2.88 1.96
C GLU A 365 -9.95 4.28 1.81
N LYS A 366 -8.92 4.61 2.60
CA LYS A 366 -8.20 5.89 2.49
C LYS A 366 -7.54 6.08 1.13
N ALA A 367 -7.06 5.01 0.50
CA ALA A 367 -6.47 5.08 -0.83
C ALA A 367 -7.51 5.47 -1.88
N LEU A 368 -8.73 4.94 -1.76
CA LEU A 368 -9.86 5.28 -2.62
C LEU A 368 -10.39 6.69 -2.35
N GLU A 369 -10.43 7.11 -1.09
CA GLU A 369 -10.77 8.50 -0.72
C GLU A 369 -9.79 9.51 -1.34
N LEU A 370 -8.47 9.26 -1.25
CA LEU A 370 -7.47 10.10 -1.91
C LEU A 370 -7.59 10.07 -3.43
N PHE A 371 -7.98 8.94 -4.02
CA PHE A 371 -8.23 8.88 -5.46
C PHE A 371 -9.40 9.78 -5.86
N SER A 372 -10.51 9.75 -5.12
CA SER A 372 -11.63 10.67 -5.34
C SER A 372 -11.25 12.13 -5.10
N GLN A 373 -10.38 12.42 -4.12
CA GLN A 373 -9.86 13.77 -3.90
C GLN A 373 -8.97 14.24 -5.07
N MET A 374 -8.11 13.36 -5.60
CA MET A 374 -7.30 13.63 -6.79
C MET A 374 -8.17 14.00 -8.00
N GLU A 375 -9.28 13.28 -8.21
CA GLU A 375 -10.27 13.59 -9.24
C GLU A 375 -10.93 14.96 -8.98
N GLY A 376 -11.33 15.24 -7.74
CA GLY A 376 -11.94 16.51 -7.32
C GLY A 376 -11.03 17.72 -7.50
N ASP A 377 -9.72 17.55 -7.31
CA ASP A 377 -8.69 18.58 -7.52
C ASP A 377 -8.31 18.76 -9.00
N GLY A 378 -8.95 18.00 -9.91
CA GLY A 378 -8.73 18.09 -11.35
C GLY A 378 -7.41 17.49 -11.84
N VAL A 379 -6.74 16.68 -11.00
CA VAL A 379 -5.49 16.00 -11.37
C VAL A 379 -5.86 14.69 -12.08
N ARG A 380 -5.58 14.60 -13.38
CA ARG A 380 -5.91 13.41 -14.18
C ARG A 380 -5.06 12.19 -13.75
N PRO A 381 -5.69 11.07 -13.35
CA PRO A 381 -5.00 9.81 -13.08
C PRO A 381 -4.23 9.27 -14.30
N ASN A 382 -3.13 8.57 -14.06
CA ASN A 382 -2.37 7.86 -15.08
C ASN A 382 -2.42 6.34 -14.86
N GLU A 383 -1.71 5.58 -15.70
CA GLU A 383 -1.65 4.11 -15.62
C GLU A 383 -1.21 3.65 -14.21
N VAL A 384 -0.16 4.26 -13.68
CA VAL A 384 0.40 3.88 -12.38
C VAL A 384 -0.58 4.17 -11.23
N THR A 385 -1.37 5.25 -11.32
CA THR A 385 -2.43 5.55 -10.34
C THR A 385 -3.44 4.40 -10.26
N PHE A 386 -3.87 3.86 -11.40
CA PHE A 386 -4.83 2.76 -11.43
C PHE A 386 -4.26 1.44 -10.90
N VAL A 387 -2.96 1.17 -11.05
CA VAL A 387 -2.32 0.04 -10.34
C VAL A 387 -2.47 0.20 -8.82
N GLY A 388 -2.26 1.41 -8.29
CA GLY A 388 -2.46 1.69 -6.86
C GLY A 388 -3.91 1.49 -6.40
N VAL A 389 -4.88 2.01 -7.16
CA VAL A 389 -6.33 1.89 -6.89
C VAL A 389 -6.78 0.42 -6.94
N LEU A 390 -6.41 -0.31 -7.98
CA LEU A 390 -6.79 -1.72 -8.13
C LEU A 390 -6.11 -2.60 -7.07
N SER A 391 -4.86 -2.28 -6.69
CA SER A 391 -4.19 -2.94 -5.56
C SER A 391 -4.90 -2.66 -4.24
N ALA A 392 -5.38 -1.43 -4.01
CA ALA A 392 -6.19 -1.10 -2.84
C ALA A 392 -7.49 -1.93 -2.81
N CYS A 393 -8.18 -2.04 -3.95
CA CYS A 393 -9.37 -2.89 -4.07
C CYS A 393 -9.05 -4.37 -3.84
N SER A 394 -7.94 -4.89 -4.37
CA SER A 394 -7.51 -6.28 -4.13
C SER A 394 -7.27 -6.54 -2.64
N HIS A 395 -6.56 -5.63 -1.96
CA HIS A 395 -6.22 -5.79 -0.55
C HIS A 395 -7.41 -5.54 0.39
N GLY A 396 -8.33 -4.67 0.00
CA GLY A 396 -9.60 -4.41 0.71
C GLY A 396 -10.69 -5.45 0.41
N GLY A 397 -10.52 -6.27 -0.63
CA GLY A 397 -11.51 -7.24 -1.08
C GLY A 397 -12.72 -6.62 -1.80
N PHE A 398 -12.56 -5.42 -2.37
CA PHE A 398 -13.62 -4.68 -3.06
C PHE A 398 -13.72 -5.08 -4.55
N VAL A 399 -14.21 -6.29 -4.81
CA VAL A 399 -14.27 -6.86 -6.18
C VAL A 399 -15.07 -5.97 -7.15
N GLU A 400 -16.23 -5.48 -6.74
CA GLU A 400 -17.08 -4.65 -7.61
C GLU A 400 -16.45 -3.28 -7.89
N LEU A 401 -15.83 -2.64 -6.89
CA LEU A 401 -15.10 -1.39 -7.11
C LEU A 401 -13.89 -1.61 -8.03
N ALA A 402 -13.16 -2.73 -7.89
CA ALA A 402 -12.09 -3.07 -8.81
C ALA A 402 -12.58 -3.16 -10.27
N ARG A 403 -13.72 -3.82 -10.50
CA ARG A 403 -14.34 -3.91 -11.84
C ARG A 403 -14.72 -2.53 -12.39
N GLN A 404 -15.34 -1.70 -11.55
CA GLN A 404 -15.74 -0.34 -11.93
C GLN A 404 -14.53 0.51 -12.34
N HIS A 405 -13.48 0.55 -11.51
CA HIS A 405 -12.27 1.31 -11.82
C HIS A 405 -11.49 0.73 -13.01
N PHE A 406 -11.44 -0.59 -13.17
CA PHE A 406 -10.80 -1.22 -14.33
C PHE A 406 -11.51 -0.84 -15.64
N ASN A 407 -12.84 -0.81 -15.64
CA ASN A 407 -13.61 -0.38 -16.81
C ASN A 407 -13.50 1.13 -17.07
N SER A 408 -13.45 1.94 -16.01
CA SER A 408 -13.35 3.41 -16.15
C SER A 408 -12.02 3.85 -16.76
N MET A 409 -10.93 3.07 -16.60
CA MET A 409 -9.65 3.33 -17.27
C MET A 409 -9.84 3.61 -18.76
N LYS A 410 -10.54 2.73 -19.47
CA LYS A 410 -10.78 2.87 -20.91
C LYS A 410 -11.94 3.81 -21.22
N LEU A 411 -13.07 3.65 -20.51
CA LEU A 411 -14.32 4.35 -20.83
C LEU A 411 -14.29 5.85 -20.46
N VAL A 412 -13.62 6.21 -19.38
CA VAL A 412 -13.58 7.59 -18.85
C VAL A 412 -12.23 8.23 -19.12
N TYR A 413 -11.14 7.49 -18.88
CA TYR A 413 -9.79 8.06 -18.94
C TYR A 413 -9.06 7.83 -20.26
N GLY A 414 -9.58 6.97 -21.15
CA GLY A 414 -8.92 6.61 -22.41
C GLY A 414 -7.57 5.92 -22.22
N ILE A 415 -7.38 5.23 -21.09
CA ILE A 415 -6.17 4.49 -20.73
C ILE A 415 -6.40 3.01 -21.05
N ASP A 416 -5.54 2.42 -21.88
CA ASP A 416 -5.57 0.99 -22.16
C ASP A 416 -4.90 0.19 -21.02
N PRO A 417 -5.57 -0.84 -20.46
CA PRO A 417 -5.02 -1.67 -19.41
C PRO A 417 -3.70 -2.35 -19.82
N GLN A 418 -2.67 -2.14 -19.02
CA GLN A 418 -1.38 -2.85 -19.08
C GLN A 418 -1.37 -4.13 -18.22
N MET A 419 -0.35 -4.97 -18.37
CA MET A 419 -0.20 -6.26 -17.67
C MET A 419 -0.36 -6.14 -16.14
N GLU A 420 0.14 -5.06 -15.54
CA GLU A 420 0.05 -4.77 -14.11
C GLU A 420 -1.40 -4.63 -13.64
N HIS A 421 -2.26 -4.01 -14.45
CA HIS A 421 -3.68 -3.82 -14.15
C HIS A 421 -4.44 -5.14 -14.21
N TYR A 422 -4.18 -5.94 -15.24
CA TYR A 422 -4.71 -7.31 -15.33
C TYR A 422 -4.23 -8.16 -14.15
N GLY A 423 -2.97 -8.01 -13.75
CA GLY A 423 -2.42 -8.64 -12.54
C GLY A 423 -3.19 -8.29 -11.27
N CYS A 424 -3.52 -7.01 -11.07
CA CYS A 424 -4.33 -6.56 -9.93
C CYS A 424 -5.74 -7.15 -9.96
N MET A 425 -6.37 -7.24 -11.13
CA MET A 425 -7.70 -7.86 -11.28
C MET A 425 -7.66 -9.36 -11.00
N VAL A 426 -6.67 -10.07 -11.51
CA VAL A 426 -6.47 -11.51 -11.25
C VAL A 426 -6.19 -11.77 -9.77
N ASP A 427 -5.39 -10.93 -9.11
CA ASP A 427 -5.18 -10.99 -7.65
C ASP A 427 -6.49 -10.75 -6.89
N THR A 428 -7.28 -9.76 -7.30
CA THR A 428 -8.59 -9.44 -6.69
C THR A 428 -9.56 -10.62 -6.80
N LEU A 429 -9.76 -11.17 -8.01
CA LEU A 429 -10.62 -12.33 -8.24
C LEU A 429 -10.10 -13.58 -7.53
N GLY A 430 -8.78 -13.78 -7.59
CA GLY A 430 -8.07 -14.88 -6.95
C GLY A 430 -8.28 -14.90 -5.44
N ARG A 431 -8.05 -13.77 -4.74
CA ARG A 431 -8.27 -13.63 -3.29
C ARG A 431 -9.74 -13.75 -2.88
N ALA A 432 -10.65 -13.33 -3.75
CA ALA A 432 -12.09 -13.49 -3.53
C ALA A 432 -12.58 -14.94 -3.73
N GLY A 433 -11.74 -15.83 -4.26
CA GLY A 433 -12.09 -17.22 -4.56
C GLY A 433 -12.92 -17.39 -5.84
N LEU A 434 -13.05 -16.35 -6.67
CA LEU A 434 -13.77 -16.35 -7.94
C LEU A 434 -12.91 -16.96 -9.07
N LEU A 435 -12.34 -18.13 -8.81
CA LEU A 435 -11.37 -18.77 -9.70
C LEU A 435 -11.95 -19.14 -11.06
N GLN A 436 -13.25 -19.47 -11.11
CA GLN A 436 -13.96 -19.79 -12.36
C GLN A 436 -14.12 -18.57 -13.27
N GLU A 437 -14.11 -17.36 -12.73
CA GLU A 437 -14.15 -16.12 -13.50
C GLU A 437 -12.74 -15.64 -13.87
N ALA A 438 -11.75 -15.92 -13.00
CA ALA A 438 -10.37 -15.51 -13.21
C ALA A 438 -9.70 -16.20 -14.41
N VAL A 439 -10.04 -17.46 -14.70
CA VAL A 439 -9.47 -18.21 -15.85
C VAL A 439 -9.90 -17.62 -17.19
N PRO A 440 -11.21 -17.47 -17.50
CA PRO A 440 -11.63 -16.82 -18.75
C PRO A 440 -11.13 -15.38 -18.88
N PHE A 441 -11.03 -14.64 -17.75
CA PHE A 441 -10.49 -13.29 -17.75
C PHE A 441 -9.02 -13.24 -18.20
N LEU A 442 -8.19 -14.20 -17.75
CA LEU A 442 -6.79 -14.33 -18.19
C LEU A 442 -6.66 -14.71 -19.66
N GLU A 443 -7.55 -15.58 -20.14
CA GLU A 443 -7.56 -16.04 -21.53
C GLU A 443 -8.05 -14.94 -22.49
N ALA A 444 -8.90 -14.03 -22.01
CA ALA A 444 -9.42 -12.91 -22.77
C ALA A 444 -8.44 -11.71 -22.87
N ILE A 445 -7.23 -11.79 -22.28
CA ILE A 445 -6.24 -10.72 -22.37
C ILE A 445 -5.75 -10.59 -23.83
N PRO A 446 -5.79 -9.39 -24.44
CA PRO A 446 -5.43 -9.19 -25.85
C PRO A 446 -4.01 -9.63 -26.22
N VAL A 447 -3.09 -9.56 -25.26
CA VAL A 447 -1.70 -10.01 -25.37
C VAL A 447 -1.53 -11.22 -24.45
N LYS A 448 -0.86 -12.27 -24.94
CA LYS A 448 -0.64 -13.51 -24.18
C LYS A 448 -0.19 -13.21 -22.76
N ALA A 449 -1.00 -13.64 -21.78
CA ALA A 449 -0.77 -13.38 -20.36
C ALA A 449 0.62 -13.85 -19.93
N ASN A 450 1.33 -13.00 -19.18
CA ASN A 450 2.67 -13.31 -18.72
C ASN A 450 2.67 -14.35 -17.58
N PRO A 451 3.82 -14.98 -17.28
CA PRO A 451 3.90 -15.99 -16.22
C PRO A 451 3.54 -15.46 -14.83
N VAL A 452 3.75 -14.17 -14.56
CA VAL A 452 3.44 -13.57 -13.24
C VAL A 452 1.94 -13.64 -12.96
N LEU A 453 1.11 -13.35 -13.96
CA LEU A 453 -0.35 -13.38 -13.86
C LEU A 453 -0.89 -14.80 -13.59
N TRP A 454 -0.39 -15.80 -14.32
CA TRP A 454 -0.71 -17.20 -14.07
C TRP A 454 -0.21 -17.65 -12.69
N GLY A 455 0.97 -17.22 -12.26
CA GLY A 455 1.53 -17.50 -10.94
C GLY A 455 0.65 -16.95 -9.80
N THR A 456 0.11 -15.74 -9.96
CA THR A 456 -0.86 -15.15 -9.03
C THR A 456 -2.12 -16.02 -8.90
N LEU A 457 -2.66 -16.50 -10.02
CA LEU A 457 -3.83 -17.38 -10.02
C LEU A 457 -3.50 -18.77 -9.43
N LEU A 458 -2.31 -19.33 -9.71
CA LEU A 458 -1.87 -20.60 -9.13
C LEU A 458 -1.79 -20.51 -7.61
N GLY A 459 -1.27 -19.39 -7.09
CA GLY A 459 -1.25 -19.08 -5.67
C GLY A 459 -2.66 -19.02 -5.07
N ALA A 460 -3.61 -18.40 -5.76
CA ALA A 460 -5.02 -18.38 -5.34
C ALA A 460 -5.66 -19.78 -5.36
N CYS A 461 -5.34 -20.62 -6.34
CA CYS A 461 -5.81 -22.01 -6.41
C CYS A 461 -5.32 -22.84 -5.22
N TRP A 462 -4.07 -22.63 -4.79
CA TRP A 462 -3.53 -23.24 -3.57
C TRP A 462 -4.29 -22.79 -2.32
N ILE A 463 -4.49 -21.48 -2.14
CA ILE A 463 -5.24 -20.92 -1.00
C ILE A 463 -6.66 -21.50 -0.93
N HIS A 464 -7.35 -21.59 -2.06
CA HIS A 464 -8.72 -22.08 -2.14
C HIS A 464 -8.85 -23.60 -2.36
N ARG A 465 -7.73 -24.34 -2.31
CA ARG A 465 -7.67 -25.81 -2.47
C ARG A 465 -8.36 -26.32 -3.75
N ASN A 466 -8.26 -25.57 -4.85
CA ASN A 466 -8.83 -25.95 -6.13
C ASN A 466 -7.78 -26.61 -7.04
N ALA A 467 -7.60 -27.92 -6.87
CA ALA A 467 -6.59 -28.66 -7.64
C ALA A 467 -6.89 -28.73 -9.14
N LYS A 468 -8.16 -28.71 -9.56
CA LYS A 468 -8.54 -28.80 -10.98
C LYS A 468 -8.05 -27.59 -11.77
N ILE A 469 -8.34 -26.38 -11.27
CA ILE A 469 -7.84 -25.15 -11.90
C ILE A 469 -6.33 -25.00 -11.67
N GLY A 470 -5.84 -25.40 -10.49
CA GLY A 470 -4.41 -25.35 -10.17
C GLY A 470 -3.55 -26.19 -11.11
N GLU A 471 -4.01 -27.38 -11.51
CA GLU A 471 -3.34 -28.24 -12.49
C GLU A 471 -3.27 -27.56 -13.87
N TYR A 472 -4.41 -27.09 -14.38
CA TYR A 472 -4.48 -26.36 -15.65
C TYR A 472 -3.53 -25.15 -15.70
N VAL A 473 -3.57 -24.31 -14.65
CA VAL A 473 -2.71 -23.13 -14.55
C VAL A 473 -1.24 -23.51 -14.38
N GLY A 474 -0.96 -24.58 -13.62
CA GLY A 474 0.38 -25.10 -13.40
C GLY A 474 1.04 -25.60 -14.68
N ASP A 475 0.31 -26.37 -15.50
CA ASP A 475 0.79 -26.87 -16.78
C ASP A 475 1.12 -25.71 -17.73
N ARG A 476 0.25 -24.70 -17.79
CA ARG A 476 0.49 -23.50 -18.59
C ARG A 476 1.72 -22.71 -18.14
N LEU A 477 1.97 -22.62 -16.84
CA LEU A 477 3.18 -22.00 -16.30
C LEU A 477 4.44 -22.78 -16.63
N VAL A 478 4.40 -24.11 -16.58
CA VAL A 478 5.53 -24.97 -16.96
C VAL A 478 5.85 -24.83 -18.45
N GLU A 479 4.86 -24.63 -19.32
CA GLU A 479 5.07 -24.32 -20.73
C GLU A 479 5.73 -22.94 -20.94
N LEU A 480 5.35 -21.94 -20.14
CA LEU A 480 5.84 -20.57 -20.28
C LEU A 480 7.21 -20.33 -19.62
N GLN A 481 7.46 -20.98 -18.49
CA GLN A 481 8.69 -20.87 -17.69
C GLN A 481 9.14 -22.26 -17.22
N PRO A 482 9.69 -23.08 -18.14
CA PRO A 482 10.11 -24.45 -17.82
C PRO A 482 11.27 -24.53 -16.82
N ASP A 483 11.95 -23.41 -16.57
CA ASP A 483 13.13 -23.31 -15.71
C ASP A 483 12.82 -22.66 -14.33
N ASP A 484 11.58 -22.25 -14.06
CA ASP A 484 11.21 -21.70 -12.74
C ASP A 484 10.86 -22.83 -11.75
N GLY A 485 11.82 -23.17 -10.90
CA GLY A 485 11.64 -24.14 -9.81
C GLY A 485 10.51 -23.80 -8.84
N GLY A 486 10.10 -22.53 -8.73
CA GLY A 486 8.99 -22.08 -7.87
C GLY A 486 7.63 -22.60 -8.33
N VAL A 487 7.39 -22.70 -9.63
CA VAL A 487 6.14 -23.23 -10.21
C VAL A 487 5.95 -24.70 -9.82
N TYR A 488 7.00 -25.52 -10.00
CA TYR A 488 7.01 -26.94 -9.63
C TYR A 488 6.74 -27.15 -8.13
N VAL A 489 7.32 -26.30 -7.28
CA VAL A 489 7.09 -26.33 -5.83
C VAL A 489 5.61 -26.08 -5.52
N LEU A 490 5.01 -25.05 -6.13
CA LEU A 490 3.63 -24.68 -5.85
C LEU A 490 2.62 -25.72 -6.39
N LEU A 491 2.86 -26.26 -7.59
CA LEU A 491 2.04 -27.32 -8.17
C LEU A 491 2.10 -28.61 -7.34
N SER A 492 3.29 -29.01 -6.90
CA SER A 492 3.49 -30.14 -5.98
C SER A 492 2.72 -29.94 -4.67
N ASN A 493 2.74 -28.73 -4.11
CA ASN A 493 1.99 -28.40 -2.90
C ASN A 493 0.47 -28.46 -3.13
N ILE A 494 -0.03 -28.04 -4.29
CA ILE A 494 -1.46 -28.14 -4.63
C ILE A 494 -1.89 -29.61 -4.67
N TYR A 495 -1.14 -30.49 -5.33
CA TYR A 495 -1.44 -31.93 -5.35
C TYR A 495 -1.43 -32.55 -3.94
N ALA A 496 -0.46 -32.18 -3.12
CA ALA A 496 -0.39 -32.61 -1.72
C ALA A 496 -1.64 -32.20 -0.92
N THR A 497 -2.14 -30.97 -1.10
CA THR A 497 -3.32 -30.47 -0.35
C THR A 497 -4.62 -31.22 -0.63
N VAL A 498 -4.73 -31.90 -1.77
CA VAL A 498 -5.88 -32.73 -2.15
C VAL A 498 -5.61 -34.23 -2.03
N GLY A 499 -4.48 -34.62 -1.44
CA GLY A 499 -4.11 -36.02 -1.22
C GLY A 499 -3.61 -36.78 -2.47
N ARG A 500 -3.31 -36.07 -3.57
CA ARG A 500 -2.70 -36.65 -4.80
C ARG A 500 -1.18 -36.76 -4.65
N TRP A 501 -0.71 -37.59 -3.72
CA TRP A 501 0.71 -37.65 -3.33
C TRP A 501 1.64 -38.12 -4.45
N ASP A 502 1.19 -39.03 -5.31
CA ASP A 502 1.99 -39.52 -6.44
C ASP A 502 2.26 -38.43 -7.49
N ASP A 503 1.28 -37.60 -7.78
CA ASP A 503 1.45 -36.42 -8.64
C ASP A 503 2.44 -35.44 -8.00
N ALA A 504 2.27 -35.14 -6.71
CA ALA A 504 3.16 -34.25 -5.98
C ALA A 504 4.63 -34.72 -6.03
N ARG A 505 4.85 -36.03 -5.89
CA ARG A 505 6.17 -36.67 -5.98
C ARG A 505 6.73 -36.61 -7.40
N ARG A 506 5.92 -36.91 -8.43
CA ARG A 506 6.33 -36.82 -9.85
C ARG A 506 6.85 -35.43 -10.20
N VAL A 507 6.12 -34.37 -9.81
CA VAL A 507 6.51 -32.98 -10.07
C VAL A 507 7.85 -32.63 -9.41
N ARG A 508 8.12 -33.14 -8.20
CA ARG A 508 9.40 -32.91 -7.49
C ARG A 508 10.57 -33.67 -8.11
N VAL A 509 10.34 -34.88 -8.59
CA VAL A 509 11.36 -35.65 -9.33
C VAL A 509 11.70 -34.93 -10.63
N LEU A 510 10.70 -34.43 -11.37
CA LEU A 510 10.90 -33.66 -12.59
C LEU A 510 11.70 -32.36 -12.35
N MET A 511 11.40 -31.66 -11.25
CA MET A 511 12.18 -30.47 -10.85
C MET A 511 13.65 -30.83 -10.59
N LYS A 512 13.91 -31.94 -9.89
CA LYS A 512 15.29 -32.41 -9.60
C LYS A 512 16.02 -32.89 -10.85
N SER A 513 15.36 -33.61 -11.75
CA SER A 513 15.98 -34.11 -12.98
C SER A 513 16.40 -32.99 -13.94
N LYS A 514 15.72 -31.84 -13.87
CA LYS A 514 16.09 -30.61 -14.58
C LYS A 514 17.15 -29.76 -13.87
N GLY A 515 17.62 -30.16 -12.69
CA GLY A 515 18.60 -29.38 -11.91
C GLY A 515 18.05 -28.07 -11.32
N LEU A 516 16.73 -27.89 -11.30
CA LEU A 516 16.11 -26.63 -10.87
C LEU A 516 16.14 -26.50 -9.35
N LYS A 517 16.46 -25.30 -8.86
CA LYS A 517 16.44 -24.94 -7.44
C LYS A 517 15.44 -23.82 -7.19
N LYS A 518 14.79 -23.86 -6.03
CA LYS A 518 13.92 -22.77 -5.58
C LYS A 518 14.76 -21.60 -5.07
N SER A 519 14.38 -20.37 -5.42
CA SER A 519 14.96 -19.16 -4.82
C SER A 519 14.79 -19.17 -3.29
N PRO A 520 15.88 -18.94 -2.53
CA PRO A 520 15.81 -18.96 -1.07
C PRO A 520 15.01 -17.77 -0.55
N GLY A 521 14.25 -18.01 0.53
CA GLY A 521 13.58 -16.94 1.25
C GLY A 521 14.59 -16.16 2.10
N ARG A 522 14.62 -14.85 1.94
CA ARG A 522 15.47 -13.90 2.67
C ARG A 522 14.59 -12.92 3.45
N SER A 523 14.87 -12.77 4.73
CA SER A 523 14.29 -11.72 5.57
C SER A 523 15.37 -10.76 6.02
N SER A 524 15.10 -9.46 5.97
CA SER A 524 16.01 -8.41 6.43
C SER A 524 15.36 -7.55 7.52
N ILE A 525 16.19 -7.08 8.44
CA ILE A 525 15.81 -6.19 9.56
C ILE A 525 16.88 -5.10 9.73
N GLU A 526 16.45 -3.87 9.97
CA GLU A 526 17.34 -2.75 10.32
C GLU A 526 17.44 -2.63 11.84
N VAL A 527 18.67 -2.67 12.37
CA VAL A 527 18.96 -2.50 13.80
C VAL A 527 20.13 -1.53 13.92
N HIS A 528 19.94 -0.42 14.65
CA HIS A 528 20.94 0.64 14.85
C HIS A 528 21.58 1.15 13.54
N GLY A 529 20.78 1.26 12.47
CA GLY A 529 21.23 1.73 11.16
C GLY A 529 22.08 0.74 10.35
N ALA A 530 22.22 -0.51 10.82
CA ALA A 530 22.79 -1.63 10.07
C ALA A 530 21.68 -2.58 9.62
N ILE A 531 21.82 -3.13 8.42
CA ILE A 531 20.86 -4.08 7.86
C ILE A 531 21.41 -5.49 8.04
N HIS A 532 20.60 -6.35 8.64
CA HIS A 532 20.92 -7.74 8.91
C HIS A 532 20.02 -8.63 8.05
N GLU A 533 20.61 -9.58 7.35
CA GLU A 533 19.92 -10.51 6.48
C GLU A 533 19.95 -11.92 7.04
N PHE A 534 18.84 -12.64 6.88
CA PHE A 534 18.66 -14.00 7.37
C PHE A 534 18.16 -14.91 6.26
N TYR A 535 18.74 -16.10 6.20
CA TYR A 535 18.33 -17.20 5.34
C TYR A 535 18.04 -18.43 6.19
N ALA A 536 17.09 -19.25 5.76
CA ALA A 536 16.81 -20.50 6.46
C ALA A 536 18.04 -21.44 6.39
N GLY A 537 18.53 -21.89 7.55
CA GLY A 537 19.70 -22.77 7.67
C GLY A 537 21.06 -22.07 7.61
N ASP A 538 21.10 -20.75 7.40
CA ASP A 538 22.34 -19.98 7.44
C ASP A 538 22.80 -19.75 8.89
N LYS A 539 24.11 -19.90 9.10
CA LYS A 539 24.81 -19.74 10.37
C LYS A 539 25.92 -18.68 10.33
N SER A 540 26.00 -17.91 9.25
CA SER A 540 27.03 -16.90 9.03
C SER A 540 26.93 -15.68 9.97
N HIS A 541 25.75 -15.45 10.57
CA HIS A 541 25.52 -14.26 11.40
C HIS A 541 26.36 -14.30 12.70
N PRO A 542 27.08 -13.22 13.08
CA PRO A 542 27.97 -13.22 14.25
C PRO A 542 27.31 -13.57 15.59
N ARG A 543 25.99 -13.32 15.71
CA ARG A 543 25.18 -13.58 16.90
C ARG A 543 24.21 -14.76 16.75
N ILE A 544 24.50 -15.70 15.84
CA ILE A 544 23.56 -16.78 15.51
C ILE A 544 23.18 -17.64 16.71
N GLU A 545 24.11 -17.90 17.64
CA GLU A 545 23.86 -18.70 18.85
C GLU A 545 22.80 -18.06 19.74
N GLU A 546 22.89 -16.74 19.98
CA GLU A 546 21.88 -15.99 20.74
C GLU A 546 20.52 -16.01 20.05
N ILE A 547 20.50 -15.90 18.72
CA ILE A 547 19.27 -15.93 17.91
C ILE A 547 18.58 -17.28 18.03
N TYR A 548 19.32 -18.38 17.97
CA TYR A 548 18.77 -19.73 18.12
C TYR A 548 18.24 -19.96 19.54
N LEU A 549 18.95 -19.49 20.57
CA LEU A 549 18.47 -19.57 21.94
C LEU A 549 17.15 -18.79 22.15
N MET A 550 17.01 -17.63 21.50
CA MET A 550 15.75 -16.89 21.51
C MET A 550 14.65 -17.57 20.71
N LEU A 551 14.96 -18.23 19.59
CA LEU A 551 13.99 -19.05 18.87
C LEU A 551 13.47 -20.20 19.72
N ASP A 552 14.31 -20.86 20.52
CA ASP A 552 13.88 -21.90 21.45
C ASP A 552 12.96 -21.35 22.55
N LYS A 553 13.26 -20.15 23.06
CA LYS A 553 12.38 -19.43 23.99
C LYS A 553 11.03 -19.07 23.35
N ILE A 554 11.03 -18.64 22.08
CA ILE A 554 9.80 -18.39 21.33
C ILE A 554 9.02 -19.71 21.17
N ARG A 555 9.67 -20.79 20.75
CA ARG A 555 9.05 -22.11 20.52
C ARG A 555 8.40 -22.67 21.78
N SER A 556 9.09 -22.61 22.92
CA SER A 556 8.54 -23.05 24.22
C SER A 556 7.28 -22.27 24.61
N ARG A 557 7.27 -20.94 24.44
CA ARG A 557 6.08 -20.11 24.72
C ARG A 557 4.94 -20.34 23.73
N LEU A 558 5.24 -20.56 22.45
CA LEU A 558 4.24 -20.92 21.45
C LEU A 558 3.54 -22.25 21.81
N LYS A 559 4.30 -23.26 22.27
CA LYS A 559 3.72 -24.53 22.73
C LYS A 559 2.74 -24.35 23.91
N LEU A 560 3.04 -23.45 24.85
CA LEU A 560 2.16 -23.17 26.00
C LEU A 560 0.78 -22.61 25.60
N VAL A 561 0.68 -21.90 24.48
CA VAL A 561 -0.59 -21.38 23.95
C VAL A 561 -1.26 -22.33 22.95
N GLY A 562 -0.75 -23.56 22.81
CA GLY A 562 -1.32 -24.61 21.98
C GLY A 562 -1.02 -24.48 20.48
N TYR A 563 0.05 -23.77 20.10
CA TYR A 563 0.46 -23.70 18.69
C TYR A 563 1.14 -25.00 18.23
N THR A 564 0.70 -25.50 17.08
CA THR A 564 1.29 -26.61 16.35
C THR A 564 1.80 -26.13 14.98
N PRO A 565 3.07 -26.39 14.61
CA PRO A 565 3.61 -26.00 13.31
C PRO A 565 2.82 -26.59 12.15
N ASN A 566 2.55 -25.78 11.12
CA ASN A 566 1.93 -26.30 9.91
C ASN A 566 2.96 -27.01 9.01
N THR A 567 2.98 -28.34 9.05
CA THR A 567 3.91 -29.20 8.28
C THR A 567 3.37 -29.66 6.93
N SER A 568 2.11 -29.32 6.59
CA SER A 568 1.45 -29.71 5.32
C SER A 568 2.22 -29.40 4.02
N PRO A 569 3.09 -28.37 3.93
CA PRO A 569 3.89 -28.11 2.73
C PRO A 569 5.17 -28.97 2.60
N VAL A 570 5.52 -29.77 3.60
CA VAL A 570 6.75 -30.58 3.62
C VAL A 570 6.41 -32.02 3.20
N LEU A 571 7.20 -32.58 2.27
CA LEU A 571 6.98 -33.93 1.71
C LEU A 571 6.90 -35.01 2.81
N PHE A 572 6.03 -36.01 2.62
CA PHE A 572 5.78 -37.09 3.58
C PHE A 572 7.05 -37.90 3.92
N ASP A 573 8.01 -38.00 3.00
CA ASP A 573 9.25 -38.79 3.11
C ASP A 573 10.27 -38.27 4.15
N VAL A 574 9.94 -37.19 4.86
CA VAL A 574 10.75 -36.56 5.92
C VAL A 574 10.07 -36.86 7.26
N GLN A 575 10.83 -37.30 8.28
CA GLN A 575 10.26 -37.55 9.61
C GLN A 575 9.59 -36.29 10.16
N ASP A 576 8.47 -36.41 10.89
CA ASP A 576 7.69 -35.24 11.33
C ASP A 576 8.50 -34.27 12.20
N GLU A 577 9.51 -34.77 12.92
CA GLU A 577 10.49 -33.98 13.67
C GLU A 577 11.41 -33.14 12.77
N GLU A 578 11.85 -33.68 11.64
CA GLU A 578 12.64 -32.97 10.63
C GLU A 578 11.78 -31.96 9.84
N LYS A 579 10.49 -32.25 9.63
CA LYS A 579 9.52 -31.30 9.04
C LYS A 579 9.31 -30.09 9.97
N GLU A 580 9.09 -30.33 11.26
CA GLU A 580 8.99 -29.28 12.26
C GLU A 580 10.28 -28.46 12.36
N HIS A 581 11.44 -29.13 12.29
CA HIS A 581 12.74 -28.48 12.32
C HIS A 581 12.87 -27.50 11.15
N ALA A 582 12.60 -27.92 9.91
CA ALA A 582 12.70 -27.05 8.73
C ALA A 582 11.81 -25.79 8.81
N VAL A 583 10.58 -25.93 9.31
CA VAL A 583 9.62 -24.81 9.45
C VAL A 583 9.97 -23.87 10.62
N SER A 584 10.72 -24.37 11.62
CA SER A 584 11.10 -23.60 12.80
C SER A 584 12.20 -22.55 12.52
N TYR A 585 13.05 -22.77 11.52
CA TYR A 585 14.16 -21.87 11.17
C TYR A 585 13.90 -21.03 9.90
N HIS A 586 12.64 -20.72 9.60
CA HIS A 586 12.33 -19.76 8.55
C HIS A 586 12.98 -18.39 8.83
N SER A 587 13.41 -17.71 7.78
CA SER A 587 14.14 -16.43 7.88
C SER A 587 13.35 -15.35 8.62
N GLU A 588 12.02 -15.37 8.52
CA GLU A 588 11.12 -14.47 9.24
C GLU A 588 11.27 -14.65 10.75
N LYS A 589 11.29 -15.90 11.23
CA LYS A 589 11.41 -16.22 12.65
C LYS A 589 12.79 -15.82 13.18
N LEU A 590 13.84 -16.06 12.39
CA LEU A 590 15.21 -15.62 12.71
C LEU A 590 15.29 -14.09 12.86
N ALA A 591 14.70 -13.35 11.93
CA ALA A 591 14.66 -11.89 11.98
C ALA A 591 13.86 -11.38 13.19
N ILE A 592 12.72 -12.00 13.52
CA ILE A 592 11.93 -11.65 14.72
C ILE A 592 12.74 -11.92 15.99
N ALA A 593 13.39 -13.08 16.09
CA ALA A 593 14.22 -13.45 17.23
C ALA A 593 15.37 -12.45 17.43
N PHE A 594 16.08 -12.10 16.36
CA PHE A 594 17.13 -11.08 16.40
C PHE A 594 16.60 -9.70 16.83
N GLY A 595 15.44 -9.29 16.32
CA GLY A 595 14.79 -8.03 16.70
C GLY A 595 14.36 -7.99 18.17
N LEU A 596 13.93 -9.12 18.74
CA LEU A 596 13.59 -9.21 20.17
C LEU A 596 14.82 -9.17 21.08
N ILE A 597 15.98 -9.62 20.61
CA ILE A 597 17.24 -9.56 21.39
C ILE A 597 17.86 -8.17 21.30
N SER A 598 17.83 -7.55 20.12
CA SER A 598 18.68 -6.40 19.83
C SER A 598 18.00 -5.04 19.94
N MET A 599 16.67 -4.99 20.06
CA MET A 599 15.91 -3.74 20.11
C MET A 599 15.25 -3.53 21.48
N GLU A 600 15.22 -2.28 21.94
CA GLU A 600 14.59 -1.88 23.21
C GLU A 600 13.09 -2.24 23.26
N ALA A 601 12.56 -2.52 24.45
CA ALA A 601 11.14 -2.83 24.66
C ALA A 601 10.22 -1.69 24.16
N GLY A 602 9.05 -2.02 23.61
CA GLY A 602 8.11 -1.05 23.00
C GLY A 602 8.38 -0.64 21.54
N VAL A 603 9.63 -0.63 21.05
CA VAL A 603 9.95 -0.34 19.63
C VAL A 603 9.43 -1.41 18.65
N PRO A 604 8.62 -1.08 17.62
CA PRO A 604 8.15 -2.09 16.67
C PRO A 604 9.28 -2.76 15.88
N ILE A 605 9.22 -4.10 15.73
CA ILE A 605 10.15 -4.88 14.91
C ILE A 605 9.74 -4.77 13.46
N ARG A 606 10.62 -4.29 12.58
CA ARG A 606 10.34 -4.10 11.14
C ARG A 606 11.12 -5.10 10.31
N ILE A 607 10.41 -5.91 9.52
CA ILE A 607 11.01 -6.98 8.71
C ILE A 607 10.57 -6.83 7.26
N VAL A 608 11.51 -6.97 6.34
CA VAL A 608 11.23 -7.06 4.90
C VAL A 608 11.53 -8.48 4.43
N LYS A 609 10.60 -9.07 3.69
CA LYS A 609 10.72 -10.39 3.07
C LYS A 609 10.69 -10.26 1.55
N ASN A 610 11.62 -10.94 0.87
CA ASN A 610 11.69 -10.95 -0.60
C ASN A 610 10.59 -11.80 -1.28
N LEU A 611 9.99 -12.73 -0.53
CA LEU A 611 8.91 -13.62 -0.96
C LEU A 611 7.63 -13.32 -0.16
N ARG A 612 6.50 -13.92 -0.57
CA ARG A 612 5.27 -13.90 0.23
C ARG A 612 5.49 -14.66 1.55
N VAL A 613 5.00 -14.10 2.66
CA VAL A 613 5.07 -14.77 3.97
C VAL A 613 4.18 -16.00 3.96
N CYS A 614 4.70 -17.14 4.40
CA CYS A 614 3.91 -18.36 4.48
C CYS A 614 2.89 -18.30 5.63
N HIS A 615 1.82 -19.10 5.53
CA HIS A 615 0.76 -19.15 6.53
C HIS A 615 1.29 -19.39 7.96
N ASP A 616 2.25 -20.31 8.11
CA ASP A 616 2.84 -20.63 9.41
C ASP A 616 3.57 -19.42 10.02
N CYS A 617 4.43 -18.74 9.26
CA CYS A 617 5.15 -17.55 9.73
C CYS A 617 4.20 -16.39 10.03
N HIS A 618 3.12 -16.24 9.26
CA HIS A 618 2.09 -15.24 9.54
C HIS A 618 1.38 -15.53 10.87
N THR A 619 0.98 -16.78 11.11
CA THR A 619 0.34 -17.20 12.38
C THR A 619 1.29 -17.07 13.56
N VAL A 620 2.55 -17.48 13.40
CA VAL A 620 3.58 -17.32 14.44
C VAL A 620 3.84 -15.85 14.75
N SER A 621 3.88 -14.98 13.74
CA SER A 621 4.08 -13.53 13.95
C SER A 621 2.93 -12.91 14.76
N LYS A 622 1.67 -13.32 14.51
CA LYS A 622 0.52 -12.94 15.35
C LYS A 622 0.72 -13.39 16.79
N LEU A 623 1.05 -14.66 17.00
CA LEU A 623 1.20 -15.20 18.35
C LEU A 623 2.36 -14.55 19.10
N ILE A 624 3.50 -14.30 18.43
CA ILE A 624 4.63 -13.60 19.02
C ILE A 624 4.23 -12.18 19.42
N SER A 625 3.48 -11.44 18.59
CA SER A 625 3.09 -10.07 18.94
C SER A 625 2.27 -10.00 20.23
N ASN A 626 1.41 -11.00 20.46
CA ASN A 626 0.67 -11.14 21.72
C ASN A 626 1.56 -11.59 22.90
N ILE A 627 2.30 -12.70 22.73
CA ILE A 627 3.07 -13.35 23.80
C ILE A 627 4.20 -12.46 24.33
N PHE A 628 4.83 -11.69 23.45
CA PHE A 628 5.95 -10.81 23.77
C PHE A 628 5.54 -9.34 23.87
N SER A 629 4.24 -9.03 23.72
CA SER A 629 3.70 -7.65 23.73
C SER A 629 4.51 -6.72 22.84
N ARG A 630 4.71 -7.14 21.60
CA ARG A 630 5.63 -6.52 20.65
C ARG A 630 4.98 -6.35 19.29
N ASP A 631 4.84 -5.11 18.86
CA ASP A 631 4.41 -4.81 17.50
C ASP A 631 5.42 -5.35 16.48
N ILE A 632 4.94 -6.06 15.47
CA ILE A 632 5.74 -6.55 14.35
C ILE A 632 5.14 -5.99 13.06
N VAL A 633 5.95 -5.30 12.27
CA VAL A 633 5.60 -4.81 10.94
C VAL A 633 6.39 -5.63 9.93
N LEU A 634 5.70 -6.49 9.19
CA LEU A 634 6.33 -7.37 8.21
C LEU A 634 5.86 -6.98 6.81
N ARG A 635 6.77 -6.48 5.98
CA ARG A 635 6.54 -6.23 4.56
C ARG A 635 6.93 -7.45 3.74
N ASP A 636 5.99 -8.04 3.03
CA ASP A 636 6.30 -9.04 2.00
C ASP A 636 6.36 -8.40 0.59
N ARG A 637 6.41 -9.22 -0.47
CA ARG A 637 6.47 -8.70 -1.85
C ARG A 637 5.26 -7.84 -2.24
N ASN A 638 4.11 -8.05 -1.60
CA ASN A 638 2.83 -7.49 -2.03
C ASN A 638 2.24 -6.49 -1.03
N VAL A 639 2.41 -6.71 0.28
CA VAL A 639 1.75 -5.94 1.35
C VAL A 639 2.54 -5.88 2.65
N PHE A 640 2.16 -4.92 3.50
CA PHE A 640 2.48 -4.93 4.92
C PHE A 640 1.47 -5.73 5.74
N HIS A 641 2.02 -6.50 6.68
CA HIS A 641 1.30 -7.15 7.76
C HIS A 641 1.68 -6.45 9.07
N TYR A 642 0.71 -5.79 9.68
CA TYR A 642 0.87 -5.16 11.00
C TYR A 642 0.33 -6.12 12.05
N PHE A 643 1.22 -6.75 12.80
CA PHE A 643 0.88 -7.67 13.88
C PHE A 643 0.86 -6.93 15.21
N ARG A 644 -0.31 -6.87 15.85
CA ARG A 644 -0.55 -6.22 17.15
C ARG A 644 -1.50 -7.07 17.98
N ASP A 645 -1.13 -7.38 19.21
CA ASP A 645 -1.97 -8.11 20.18
C ASP A 645 -2.64 -9.39 19.61
N GLY A 646 -1.90 -10.18 18.83
CA GLY A 646 -2.43 -11.43 18.26
C GLY A 646 -3.23 -11.26 16.96
N CYS A 647 -3.43 -10.03 16.51
CA CYS A 647 -4.16 -9.70 15.28
C CYS A 647 -3.21 -9.25 14.17
N CYS A 648 -3.64 -9.37 12.92
CA CYS A 648 -2.96 -8.81 11.75
C CYS A 648 -3.88 -7.81 11.03
N SER A 649 -3.32 -6.71 10.51
CA SER A 649 -4.04 -5.72 9.67
C SER A 649 -4.77 -6.35 8.48
N CYS A 650 -4.29 -7.48 7.96
CA CYS A 650 -4.92 -8.15 6.82
C CYS A 650 -6.22 -8.88 7.18
N ARG A 651 -6.62 -8.96 8.46
CA ARG A 651 -7.82 -9.69 8.95
C ARG A 651 -7.89 -11.14 8.46
N ASP A 652 -6.73 -11.77 8.30
CA ASP A 652 -6.54 -13.10 7.70
C ASP A 652 -7.06 -13.25 6.25
N TYR A 653 -7.41 -12.14 5.58
CA TYR A 653 -7.84 -12.11 4.18
C TYR A 653 -6.78 -12.66 3.23
N CYS A 654 -5.49 -12.45 3.54
CA CYS A 654 -4.37 -12.87 2.69
C CYS A 654 -4.01 -14.36 2.79
N ASN A 655 -4.54 -15.11 3.77
CA ASN A 655 -4.12 -16.49 4.06
C ASN A 655 -5.30 -17.43 4.39
N ARG A 656 -6.50 -17.15 3.86
CA ARG A 656 -7.73 -17.92 4.16
C ARG A 656 -7.64 -19.37 3.71
N ASP A 657 -7.50 -20.30 4.65
CA ASP A 657 -7.90 -21.68 4.45
C ASP A 657 -9.41 -21.75 4.17
N GLY A 658 -9.79 -22.48 3.13
CA GLY A 658 -11.17 -22.68 2.66
C GLY A 658 -12.15 -23.34 3.64
N ALA A 659 -11.85 -23.40 4.94
CA ALA A 659 -12.69 -24.00 5.98
C ALA A 659 -13.74 -23.03 6.57
N ASN A 660 -13.81 -21.77 6.13
CA ASN A 660 -14.75 -20.78 6.68
C ASN A 660 -15.49 -20.01 5.57
N ARG A 661 -15.94 -20.74 4.54
CA ARG A 661 -16.71 -20.19 3.40
C ARG A 661 -18.10 -19.67 3.77
N ASP A 662 -18.54 -19.88 5.00
CA ASP A 662 -19.86 -19.40 5.42
C ASP A 662 -19.86 -17.95 5.90
N ASN A 663 -18.73 -17.26 6.13
CA ASN A 663 -18.69 -15.97 6.88
C ASN A 663 -18.36 -14.70 6.05
N VAL A 664 -18.63 -14.67 4.75
CA VAL A 664 -18.41 -13.43 3.95
C VAL A 664 -19.57 -12.46 4.16
N VAL A 665 -19.28 -11.34 4.84
CA VAL A 665 -20.18 -10.19 4.93
C VAL A 665 -20.35 -9.59 3.53
N ALA A 666 -21.52 -9.72 2.94
CA ALA A 666 -21.85 -9.21 1.60
C ALA A 666 -22.17 -7.71 1.60
N ARG A 667 -22.64 -7.17 2.73
CA ARG A 667 -23.03 -5.76 2.86
C ARG A 667 -22.80 -5.26 4.29
N THR A 668 -22.28 -4.04 4.43
CA THR A 668 -22.21 -3.35 5.73
C THR A 668 -23.18 -2.18 5.75
N ILE A 669 -23.97 -2.08 6.81
CA ILE A 669 -24.90 -1.00 7.14
C ILE A 669 -24.36 -0.28 8.37
N THR A 670 -24.27 1.04 8.33
CA THR A 670 -23.78 1.84 9.47
C THR A 670 -24.96 2.50 10.20
N VAL A 671 -24.91 2.48 11.53
CA VAL A 671 -25.91 3.08 12.41
C VAL A 671 -25.22 4.11 13.30
N ASP A 672 -25.64 5.37 13.18
CA ASP A 672 -25.18 6.46 14.02
C ASP A 672 -26.39 7.31 14.44
N LYS A 673 -26.60 7.39 15.76
CA LYS A 673 -27.70 8.17 16.36
C LYS A 673 -27.65 9.68 16.04
N TRP A 674 -26.49 10.22 15.67
CA TRP A 674 -26.31 11.61 15.25
C TRP A 674 -26.53 11.82 13.75
N GLY A 675 -26.72 10.74 12.98
CA GLY A 675 -27.10 10.81 11.57
C GLY A 675 -25.94 10.80 10.57
N HIS A 676 -24.71 10.46 10.98
CA HIS A 676 -23.59 10.27 10.05
C HIS A 676 -23.54 8.87 9.40
N GLY A 677 -24.39 7.94 9.86
CA GLY A 677 -24.53 6.59 9.33
C GLY A 677 -25.70 6.45 8.36
N ASN A 678 -25.88 5.24 7.79
CA ASN A 678 -27.01 4.93 6.92
C ASN A 678 -28.37 5.03 7.63
N PHE A 679 -28.41 4.70 8.93
CA PHE A 679 -29.60 4.78 9.77
C PHE A 679 -29.29 5.42 11.13
N ARG A 680 -30.32 5.95 11.79
CA ARG A 680 -30.19 6.53 13.15
C ARG A 680 -30.51 5.52 14.25
N SER A 681 -31.33 4.51 13.93
CA SER A 681 -31.74 3.42 14.81
C SER A 681 -31.20 2.07 14.34
N VAL A 682 -30.93 1.19 15.31
CA VAL A 682 -30.54 -0.20 15.05
C VAL A 682 -31.72 -0.99 14.48
N GLN A 683 -32.94 -0.76 14.98
CA GLN A 683 -34.15 -1.40 14.46
C GLN A 683 -34.42 -1.02 13.00
N GLU A 684 -34.29 0.25 12.61
CA GLU A 684 -34.43 0.68 11.21
C GLU A 684 -33.45 -0.03 10.28
N ALA A 685 -32.19 -0.20 10.73
CA ALA A 685 -31.19 -0.92 9.97
C ALA A 685 -31.57 -2.40 9.78
N ILE A 686 -32.08 -3.06 10.82
CA ILE A 686 -32.59 -4.44 10.73
C ILE A 686 -33.81 -4.50 9.81
N ASP A 687 -34.70 -3.52 9.87
CA ASP A 687 -35.92 -3.45 9.07
C ASP A 687 -35.60 -3.33 7.58
N SER A 688 -34.52 -2.62 7.24
CA SER A 688 -34.01 -2.49 5.86
C SER A 688 -33.48 -3.79 5.24
N ILE A 689 -33.20 -4.82 6.05
CA ILE A 689 -32.70 -6.10 5.56
C ILE A 689 -33.85 -6.91 4.94
N PRO A 690 -33.70 -7.43 3.71
CA PRO A 690 -34.71 -8.28 3.09
C PRO A 690 -34.97 -9.56 3.89
N PRO A 691 -36.22 -10.05 3.92
CA PRO A 691 -36.52 -11.37 4.48
C PRO A 691 -35.84 -12.47 3.66
N ASN A 692 -35.51 -13.57 4.33
CA ASN A 692 -34.82 -14.76 3.83
C ASN A 692 -33.51 -14.47 3.11
N ASN A 693 -32.77 -13.45 3.59
CA ASN A 693 -31.45 -13.15 3.05
C ASN A 693 -30.52 -14.39 3.22
N LYS A 694 -29.60 -14.57 2.26
CA LYS A 694 -28.69 -15.73 2.20
C LYS A 694 -27.23 -15.39 2.46
N TRP A 695 -26.95 -14.13 2.83
CA TRP A 695 -25.62 -13.58 2.87
C TRP A 695 -25.42 -12.80 4.16
N TRP A 696 -24.22 -12.85 4.75
CA TRP A 696 -23.99 -12.10 5.98
C TRP A 696 -24.12 -10.60 5.75
N ILE A 697 -24.99 -9.95 6.53
CA ILE A 697 -25.13 -8.49 6.55
C ILE A 697 -24.59 -7.99 7.88
N ARG A 698 -23.58 -7.12 7.81
CA ARG A 698 -23.04 -6.46 8.99
C ARG A 698 -23.81 -5.18 9.26
N ILE A 699 -24.30 -5.01 10.47
CA ILE A 699 -24.80 -3.76 11.02
C ILE A 699 -23.73 -3.24 11.99
N HIS A 700 -23.01 -2.21 11.58
CA HIS A 700 -22.00 -1.54 12.39
C HIS A 700 -22.63 -0.38 13.16
N VAL A 701 -22.59 -0.44 14.49
CA VAL A 701 -23.24 0.54 15.38
C VAL A 701 -22.16 1.42 16.03
N ALA A 702 -22.20 2.71 15.71
CA ALA A 702 -21.27 3.70 16.26
C ALA A 702 -21.35 3.80 17.80
N PRO A 703 -20.34 4.36 18.48
CA PRO A 703 -20.38 4.61 19.91
C PRO A 703 -21.60 5.46 20.31
N GLY A 704 -22.37 4.98 21.27
CA GLY A 704 -23.55 5.68 21.74
C GLY A 704 -24.45 4.79 22.59
N VAL A 705 -25.28 5.46 23.41
CA VAL A 705 -26.45 4.85 24.04
C VAL A 705 -27.65 5.01 23.10
N TYR A 706 -28.19 3.89 22.65
CA TYR A 706 -29.36 3.76 21.77
C TYR A 706 -30.55 3.33 22.63
N ASN A 707 -31.51 4.23 22.81
CA ASN A 707 -32.72 3.98 23.59
C ASN A 707 -33.79 3.40 22.66
N GLU A 708 -33.74 2.10 22.40
CA GLU A 708 -34.69 1.41 21.53
C GLU A 708 -34.83 -0.07 21.91
N LYS A 709 -35.96 -0.68 21.55
CA LYS A 709 -36.11 -2.14 21.52
C LYS A 709 -35.63 -2.65 20.17
N VAL A 710 -34.84 -3.71 20.20
CA VAL A 710 -34.29 -4.33 18.99
C VAL A 710 -34.80 -5.76 18.86
N ARG A 711 -35.51 -6.05 17.78
CA ARG A 711 -36.04 -7.38 17.45
C ARG A 711 -35.52 -7.83 16.10
N ILE A 712 -34.85 -8.98 16.10
CA ILE A 712 -34.38 -9.66 14.89
C ILE A 712 -35.33 -10.83 14.60
N PRO A 713 -36.24 -10.68 13.62
CA PRO A 713 -37.29 -11.66 13.35
C PRO A 713 -36.73 -12.88 12.60
N LYS A 714 -37.40 -14.03 12.75
CA LYS A 714 -36.90 -15.35 12.29
C LYS A 714 -36.54 -15.40 10.81
N GLU A 715 -37.27 -14.65 9.99
CA GLU A 715 -37.09 -14.51 8.56
C GLU A 715 -35.84 -13.68 8.17
N LYS A 716 -35.04 -13.16 9.10
CA LYS A 716 -33.83 -12.37 8.77
C LYS A 716 -32.53 -13.01 9.30
N PRO A 717 -32.12 -14.19 8.76
CA PRO A 717 -30.90 -14.88 9.19
C PRO A 717 -29.61 -14.16 8.72
N PHE A 718 -28.44 -14.66 9.10
CA PHE A 718 -27.12 -14.17 8.64
C PHE A 718 -26.86 -12.69 8.94
N ILE A 719 -27.08 -12.26 10.20
CA ILE A 719 -26.81 -10.89 10.63
C ILE A 719 -25.61 -10.85 11.57
N VAL A 720 -24.67 -9.93 11.30
CA VAL A 720 -23.62 -9.53 12.25
C VAL A 720 -23.97 -8.17 12.85
N LEU A 721 -24.24 -8.09 14.15
CA LEU A 721 -24.43 -6.83 14.87
C LEU A 721 -23.14 -6.46 15.62
N GLU A 722 -22.46 -5.41 15.17
CA GLU A 722 -21.10 -5.10 15.60
C GLU A 722 -20.97 -3.65 16.11
N GLY A 723 -20.70 -3.49 17.40
CA GLY A 723 -20.31 -2.21 17.99
C GLY A 723 -18.79 -1.98 17.94
N GLU A 724 -18.34 -0.78 18.33
CA GLU A 724 -16.91 -0.51 18.51
C GLU A 724 -16.37 -1.06 19.82
N ASN A 725 -17.13 -0.89 20.91
CA ASN A 725 -16.73 -1.33 22.25
C ASN A 725 -17.98 -1.50 23.13
N ARG A 726 -18.07 -2.60 23.88
CA ARG A 726 -19.21 -2.87 24.77
C ARG A 726 -19.47 -1.76 25.80
N ARG A 727 -18.45 -0.99 26.19
CA ARG A 727 -18.60 0.11 27.17
C ARG A 727 -19.20 1.37 26.55
N THR A 728 -19.05 1.56 25.24
CA THR A 728 -19.45 2.80 24.55
C THR A 728 -20.65 2.60 23.63
N THR A 729 -20.86 1.39 23.09
CA THR A 729 -22.01 1.04 22.25
C THR A 729 -23.01 0.22 23.07
N ILE A 730 -24.11 0.85 23.47
CA ILE A 730 -25.11 0.29 24.39
C ILE A 730 -26.50 0.44 23.77
N ILE A 731 -27.21 -0.67 23.56
CA ILE A 731 -28.64 -0.70 23.28
C ILE A 731 -29.35 -0.86 24.62
N GLN A 732 -30.19 0.10 24.99
CA GLN A 732 -30.94 0.04 26.23
C GLN A 732 -32.42 0.36 26.04
N TRP A 733 -33.23 -0.18 26.94
CA TRP A 733 -34.63 0.18 27.04
C TRP A 733 -35.10 0.06 28.50
N ASN A 734 -36.08 0.86 28.89
CA ASN A 734 -36.62 0.89 30.25
C ASN A 734 -37.99 0.22 30.27
N ASP A 735 -38.06 -1.07 30.58
CA ASP A 735 -39.32 -1.81 30.59
C ASP A 735 -39.46 -2.77 31.78
N HIS A 736 -40.71 -3.02 32.15
CA HIS A 736 -41.14 -3.90 33.23
C HIS A 736 -42.22 -4.84 32.69
N GLY A 737 -42.07 -6.15 32.88
CA GLY A 737 -42.98 -7.12 32.27
C GLY A 737 -42.40 -8.52 32.17
N ASN A 738 -43.09 -9.40 31.44
CA ASN A 738 -42.71 -10.80 31.30
C ASN A 738 -41.43 -10.96 30.46
N ALA A 739 -40.58 -11.91 30.87
CA ALA A 739 -39.34 -12.32 30.21
C ALA A 739 -39.45 -12.58 28.70
N ILE A 740 -40.63 -12.92 28.20
CA ILE A 740 -40.85 -13.25 26.78
C ILE A 740 -41.28 -12.03 25.96
N THR A 741 -42.04 -11.10 26.53
CA THR A 741 -42.70 -10.02 25.76
C THR A 741 -42.04 -8.65 25.90
N SER A 742 -41.20 -8.46 26.92
CA SER A 742 -40.77 -7.11 27.35
C SER A 742 -39.27 -6.83 27.23
N CYS A 743 -38.50 -7.69 26.56
CA CYS A 743 -37.03 -7.59 26.49
C CYS A 743 -36.49 -6.41 25.64
N THR A 744 -35.29 -5.92 25.99
CA THR A 744 -34.57 -4.88 25.21
C THR A 744 -34.11 -5.42 23.86
N PHE A 745 -33.53 -6.62 23.83
CA PHE A 745 -33.09 -7.29 22.61
C PHE A 745 -33.75 -8.66 22.46
N ALA A 746 -34.36 -8.93 21.31
CA ALA A 746 -35.02 -10.20 21.02
C ALA A 746 -34.47 -10.80 19.71
N LEU A 747 -33.88 -12.00 19.79
CA LEU A 747 -33.32 -12.71 18.66
C LEU A 747 -34.12 -13.97 18.36
N PHE A 748 -34.71 -14.03 17.17
CA PHE A 748 -35.43 -15.19 16.64
C PHE A 748 -34.80 -15.77 15.36
N ALA A 749 -33.83 -15.05 14.77
CA ALA A 749 -33.19 -15.43 13.51
C ALA A 749 -31.97 -16.33 13.68
N GLU A 750 -31.85 -17.35 12.83
CA GLU A 750 -30.70 -18.25 12.82
C GLU A 750 -29.46 -17.62 12.18
N ASN A 751 -28.28 -18.17 12.50
CA ASN A 751 -26.98 -17.68 12.00
C ASN A 751 -26.77 -16.19 12.35
N PHE A 752 -26.64 -15.92 13.65
CA PHE A 752 -26.48 -14.55 14.16
C PHE A 752 -25.15 -14.40 14.91
N VAL A 753 -24.51 -13.25 14.74
CA VAL A 753 -23.29 -12.89 15.47
C VAL A 753 -23.43 -11.50 16.06
N ALA A 754 -23.17 -11.32 17.35
CA ALA A 754 -22.99 -10.00 17.96
C ALA A 754 -21.55 -9.82 18.47
N ARG A 755 -21.01 -8.61 18.32
CA ARG A 755 -19.65 -8.26 18.78
C ARG A 755 -19.59 -6.88 19.43
N ASN A 756 -18.83 -6.76 20.50
CA ASN A 756 -18.44 -5.46 21.10
C ASN A 756 -19.64 -4.52 21.40
N ILE A 757 -20.78 -5.07 21.79
CA ILE A 757 -22.03 -4.31 22.02
C ILE A 757 -22.70 -4.77 23.31
N SER A 758 -23.35 -3.85 24.01
CA SER A 758 -24.07 -4.12 25.25
C SER A 758 -25.58 -4.02 25.08
N PHE A 759 -26.30 -4.93 25.71
CA PHE A 759 -27.76 -4.92 25.85
C PHE A 759 -28.10 -4.69 27.32
N LYS A 760 -28.92 -3.68 27.60
CA LYS A 760 -29.24 -3.29 28.97
C LYS A 760 -30.74 -3.02 29.14
N ASN A 761 -31.35 -3.62 30.16
CA ASN A 761 -32.59 -3.06 30.69
C ASN A 761 -32.23 -1.99 31.74
N SER A 762 -32.71 -0.76 31.54
CA SER A 762 -32.43 0.36 32.44
C SER A 762 -33.48 0.54 33.54
N TYR A 763 -34.45 -0.36 33.68
CA TYR A 763 -35.44 -0.33 34.75
C TYR A 763 -34.78 -0.64 36.11
N ASP A 764 -34.76 0.34 37.01
CA ASP A 764 -33.94 0.36 38.22
C ASP A 764 -34.74 0.39 39.54
N GLN A 765 -36.05 0.12 39.50
CA GLN A 765 -36.84 0.04 40.74
C GLN A 765 -36.50 -1.22 41.54
N ILE A 766 -36.03 -1.01 42.78
CA ILE A 766 -35.60 -2.04 43.74
C ILE A 766 -36.79 -2.64 44.54
N SER A 767 -38.02 -2.16 44.31
CA SER A 767 -39.21 -2.67 45.01
C SER A 767 -39.95 -3.76 44.20
N PRO A 768 -40.03 -5.01 44.67
CA PRO A 768 -40.80 -6.06 44.00
C PRO A 768 -42.32 -5.85 44.09
N ARG A 769 -42.79 -4.80 44.77
CA ARG A 769 -44.20 -4.44 44.88
C ARG A 769 -44.43 -2.98 44.52
N VAL A 770 -45.12 -2.75 43.41
CA VAL A 770 -45.78 -1.48 43.10
C VAL A 770 -47.28 -1.73 43.21
N HIS A 771 -47.96 -1.05 44.14
CA HIS A 771 -49.40 -1.18 44.39
C HIS A 771 -49.90 -2.63 44.65
N GLY A 772 -49.11 -3.45 45.36
CA GLY A 772 -49.51 -4.81 45.74
C GLY A 772 -49.41 -5.86 44.64
N LYS A 773 -48.95 -5.51 43.43
CA LYS A 773 -48.64 -6.46 42.34
C LYS A 773 -47.14 -6.77 42.32
N VAL A 774 -46.80 -8.04 42.09
CA VAL A 774 -45.41 -8.48 41.84
C VAL A 774 -44.98 -7.91 40.50
N VAL A 775 -43.95 -7.06 40.49
CA VAL A 775 -43.37 -6.51 39.26
C VAL A 775 -42.20 -7.42 38.86
N THR A 776 -42.25 -7.97 37.64
CA THR A 776 -41.14 -8.75 37.05
C THR A 776 -40.26 -7.82 36.20
N TRP A 777 -38.94 -7.93 36.33
CA TRP A 777 -38.00 -7.17 35.49
C TRP A 777 -37.95 -7.75 34.09
N ALA A 778 -37.89 -6.88 33.08
CA ALA A 778 -37.72 -7.36 31.73
C ALA A 778 -36.25 -7.75 31.44
N PRO A 779 -35.99 -8.75 30.58
CA PRO A 779 -34.65 -9.16 30.21
C PRO A 779 -33.89 -8.11 29.42
N ALA A 780 -32.57 -8.11 29.56
CA ALA A 780 -31.71 -7.41 28.62
C ALA A 780 -31.75 -8.10 27.24
N ALA A 781 -31.82 -9.42 27.21
CA ALA A 781 -31.90 -10.17 25.96
C ALA A 781 -32.73 -11.46 26.07
N LEU A 782 -33.52 -11.72 25.03
CA LEU A 782 -34.18 -13.00 24.75
C LEU A 782 -33.55 -13.63 23.50
N ILE A 783 -32.98 -14.82 23.67
CA ILE A 783 -32.31 -15.57 22.61
C ILE A 783 -33.09 -16.86 22.34
N GLN A 784 -33.82 -16.89 21.23
CA GLN A 784 -34.60 -18.03 20.77
C GLN A 784 -34.28 -18.32 19.29
N ALA A 785 -33.02 -18.72 19.03
CA ALA A 785 -32.51 -18.89 17.67
C ALA A 785 -31.38 -19.93 17.58
N ASP A 786 -31.30 -20.71 16.50
CA ASP A 786 -30.18 -21.62 16.32
C ASP A 786 -28.93 -20.93 15.74
N LYS A 787 -27.74 -21.38 16.16
CA LYS A 787 -26.44 -20.86 15.72
C LYS A 787 -26.26 -19.36 16.01
N ALA A 788 -26.53 -18.93 17.24
CA ALA A 788 -26.26 -17.57 17.69
C ALA A 788 -24.93 -17.50 18.44
N SER A 789 -24.11 -16.47 18.18
CA SER A 789 -22.85 -16.27 18.90
C SER A 789 -22.59 -14.82 19.29
N PHE A 790 -22.01 -14.64 20.46
CA PHE A 790 -21.80 -13.34 21.10
C PHE A 790 -20.35 -13.24 21.56
N TYR A 791 -19.64 -12.21 21.11
CA TYR A 791 -18.22 -12.00 21.42
C TYR A 791 -18.03 -10.63 22.06
N TYR A 792 -17.46 -10.61 23.27
CA TYR A 792 -17.19 -9.36 23.98
C TYR A 792 -18.44 -8.48 24.15
N CYS A 793 -19.62 -9.10 24.28
CA CYS A 793 -20.87 -8.39 24.55
C CYS A 793 -21.08 -8.16 26.04
N ALA A 794 -22.05 -7.33 26.40
CA ALA A 794 -22.57 -7.27 27.77
C ALA A 794 -24.09 -7.44 27.83
N PHE A 795 -24.57 -8.08 28.88
CA PHE A 795 -26.00 -8.24 29.19
C PHE A 795 -26.22 -7.78 30.63
N ILE A 796 -27.08 -6.77 30.82
CA ILE A 796 -27.24 -6.09 32.11
C ILE A 796 -28.73 -5.92 32.42
N SER A 797 -29.21 -6.61 33.45
CA SER A 797 -30.53 -6.43 34.06
C SER A 797 -30.46 -6.94 35.52
N LEU A 798 -31.60 -7.14 36.18
CA LEU A 798 -31.67 -7.64 37.56
C LEU A 798 -32.18 -9.09 37.62
N GLN A 799 -33.42 -9.33 37.16
CA GLN A 799 -33.99 -10.67 37.05
C GLN A 799 -34.10 -11.06 35.57
N ASP A 800 -33.89 -12.35 35.28
CA ASP A 800 -34.02 -12.94 33.95
C ASP A 800 -33.18 -12.18 32.89
N THR A 801 -31.98 -11.72 33.26
CA THR A 801 -31.17 -10.82 32.41
C THR A 801 -30.96 -11.33 30.99
N LEU A 802 -30.61 -12.60 30.87
CA LEU A 802 -30.40 -13.29 29.62
C LEU A 802 -31.32 -14.52 29.57
N THR A 803 -32.41 -14.41 28.82
CA THR A 803 -33.31 -15.52 28.53
C THR A 803 -32.74 -16.34 27.36
N ASP A 804 -31.93 -17.34 27.69
CA ASP A 804 -31.28 -18.29 26.81
C ASP A 804 -32.17 -19.54 26.59
N SER A 805 -33.14 -19.43 25.68
CA SER A 805 -34.31 -20.32 25.67
C SER A 805 -34.17 -21.53 24.75
N GLN A 806 -33.80 -21.35 23.48
CA GLN A 806 -33.81 -22.41 22.46
C GLN A 806 -32.75 -22.18 21.39
N GLY A 807 -31.96 -23.21 21.08
CA GLY A 807 -30.96 -23.20 20.01
C GLY A 807 -29.54 -23.46 20.52
N ARG A 808 -28.58 -23.52 19.58
CA ARG A 808 -27.15 -23.62 19.91
C ARG A 808 -26.54 -22.23 20.04
N HIS A 809 -26.07 -21.89 21.24
CA HIS A 809 -25.51 -20.58 21.51
C HIS A 809 -24.07 -20.64 22.00
N TYR A 810 -23.29 -19.63 21.62
CA TYR A 810 -21.90 -19.51 22.03
C TYR A 810 -21.59 -18.09 22.48
N PHE A 811 -21.23 -17.94 23.76
CA PHE A 811 -20.86 -16.67 24.37
C PHE A 811 -19.38 -16.71 24.72
N LYS A 812 -18.59 -15.77 24.19
CA LYS A 812 -17.15 -15.69 24.46
C LYS A 812 -16.76 -14.32 24.99
N SER A 813 -16.10 -14.30 26.14
CA SER A 813 -15.59 -13.07 26.77
C SER A 813 -16.68 -12.01 27.03
N CYS A 814 -17.93 -12.46 27.22
CA CYS A 814 -19.06 -11.61 27.54
C CYS A 814 -19.09 -11.22 29.02
N TYR A 815 -19.73 -10.10 29.31
CA TYR A 815 -20.07 -9.66 30.66
C TYR A 815 -21.56 -9.88 30.90
N ILE A 816 -21.94 -10.57 31.97
CA ILE A 816 -23.35 -10.81 32.31
C ILE A 816 -23.54 -10.39 33.75
N GLU A 817 -24.48 -9.47 33.98
CA GLU A 817 -24.80 -8.95 35.31
C GLU A 817 -26.26 -9.17 35.66
N GLY A 818 -26.51 -9.67 36.86
CA GLY A 818 -27.87 -9.78 37.39
C GLY A 818 -27.89 -10.28 38.83
N ALA A 819 -29.09 -10.47 39.38
CA ALA A 819 -29.30 -10.87 40.77
C ALA A 819 -30.06 -12.19 40.89
N ILE A 820 -31.17 -12.37 40.17
CA ILE A 820 -32.07 -13.53 40.31
C ILE A 820 -32.24 -14.21 38.96
N ASP A 821 -31.96 -15.51 38.90
CA ASP A 821 -32.07 -16.38 37.72
C ASP A 821 -31.57 -15.75 36.43
N PHE A 822 -30.51 -14.95 36.52
CA PHE A 822 -30.27 -13.97 35.48
C PHE A 822 -29.72 -14.57 34.18
N ILE A 823 -29.36 -15.85 34.18
CA ILE A 823 -29.23 -16.67 32.97
C ILE A 823 -30.25 -17.81 33.05
N TRP A 824 -31.31 -17.72 32.26
CA TRP A 824 -32.45 -18.63 32.36
C TRP A 824 -32.84 -19.22 31.00
N GLY A 825 -33.30 -20.47 31.00
CA GLY A 825 -33.95 -21.09 29.84
C GLY A 825 -33.47 -22.52 29.56
N ASN A 826 -33.71 -23.02 28.35
CA ASN A 826 -33.40 -24.38 27.93
C ASN A 826 -32.45 -24.45 26.72
N GLY A 827 -31.63 -23.42 26.51
CA GLY A 827 -30.64 -23.39 25.43
C GLY A 827 -29.57 -24.49 25.53
N ARG A 828 -28.90 -24.75 24.40
CA ARG A 828 -27.69 -25.57 24.33
C ARG A 828 -26.49 -24.64 24.20
N SER A 829 -25.96 -24.20 25.34
CA SER A 829 -25.14 -22.99 25.37
C SER A 829 -23.79 -23.18 26.06
N VAL A 830 -22.76 -22.59 25.45
CA VAL A 830 -21.42 -22.53 26.02
C VAL A 830 -21.04 -21.08 26.29
N TYR A 831 -20.76 -20.78 27.55
CA TYR A 831 -20.21 -19.54 28.05
C TYR A 831 -18.72 -19.75 28.30
N GLN A 832 -17.87 -19.17 27.45
CA GLN A 832 -16.42 -19.33 27.53
C GLN A 832 -15.73 -18.01 27.91
N ALA A 833 -14.92 -18.04 28.97
CA ALA A 833 -14.16 -16.88 29.44
C ALA A 833 -15.05 -15.65 29.75
N CYS A 834 -16.29 -15.88 30.15
CA CYS A 834 -17.23 -14.81 30.51
C CYS A 834 -17.04 -14.35 31.95
N ALA A 835 -17.34 -13.07 32.19
CA ALA A 835 -17.41 -12.46 33.50
C ALA A 835 -18.87 -12.43 33.95
N ILE A 836 -19.18 -13.14 35.03
CA ILE A 836 -20.53 -13.30 35.56
C ILE A 836 -20.59 -12.52 36.89
N ASN A 837 -21.28 -11.38 36.90
CA ASN A 837 -21.36 -10.47 38.04
C ASN A 837 -22.72 -10.56 38.74
N SER A 838 -22.74 -11.10 39.95
CA SER A 838 -23.94 -11.14 40.81
C SER A 838 -24.10 -9.83 41.57
N VAL A 839 -25.24 -9.16 41.43
CA VAL A 839 -25.56 -7.90 42.14
C VAL A 839 -26.64 -8.11 43.21
N ALA A 840 -26.66 -9.28 43.83
CA ALA A 840 -27.66 -9.69 44.82
C ALA A 840 -27.84 -8.71 45.99
N ARG A 841 -26.74 -8.08 46.47
CA ARG A 841 -26.82 -7.05 47.53
C ARG A 841 -27.70 -5.85 47.16
N ALA A 842 -27.82 -5.52 45.87
CA ALA A 842 -28.65 -4.40 45.40
C ALA A 842 -30.16 -4.64 45.63
N LEU A 843 -30.58 -5.88 45.89
CA LEU A 843 -31.96 -6.26 46.21
C LEU A 843 -32.14 -6.51 47.72
N ASN A 844 -31.72 -5.58 48.58
CA ASN A 844 -31.84 -5.68 50.04
C ASN A 844 -31.21 -6.96 50.65
N GLY A 845 -30.17 -7.50 50.02
CA GLY A 845 -29.49 -8.70 50.52
C GLY A 845 -30.23 -10.02 50.28
N ILE A 846 -31.20 -10.06 49.37
CA ILE A 846 -31.78 -11.33 48.87
C ILE A 846 -30.67 -12.18 48.25
N THR A 847 -30.70 -13.49 48.48
CA THR A 847 -29.73 -14.43 47.89
C THR A 847 -29.89 -14.48 46.37
N GLY A 848 -28.79 -14.31 45.65
CA GLY A 848 -28.76 -14.35 44.20
C GLY A 848 -28.69 -15.77 43.62
N TYR A 849 -29.09 -15.91 42.35
CA TYR A 849 -29.00 -17.17 41.60
C TYR A 849 -28.45 -16.87 40.21
N VAL A 850 -27.29 -17.45 39.88
CA VAL A 850 -26.62 -17.18 38.60
C VAL A 850 -27.40 -17.74 37.41
N THR A 851 -27.88 -18.98 37.53
CA THR A 851 -28.66 -19.60 36.47
C THR A 851 -29.82 -20.42 37.01
N ALA A 852 -30.86 -20.57 36.20
CA ALA A 852 -31.82 -21.64 36.39
C ALA A 852 -32.18 -22.27 35.04
N GLN A 853 -31.58 -23.42 34.78
CA GLN A 853 -31.67 -24.12 33.51
C GLN A 853 -32.89 -25.04 33.51
N GLY A 854 -33.76 -24.87 32.52
CA GLY A 854 -35.13 -25.37 32.45
C GLY A 854 -35.36 -26.61 31.61
N ARG A 855 -34.67 -27.71 31.94
CA ARG A 855 -34.74 -28.97 31.17
C ARG A 855 -35.87 -29.88 31.66
N ASN A 856 -36.74 -30.31 30.74
CA ASN A 856 -37.96 -31.07 31.08
C ASN A 856 -37.78 -32.58 31.10
N SER A 857 -36.76 -33.11 30.40
CA SER A 857 -36.51 -34.56 30.36
C SER A 857 -35.01 -34.91 30.34
N SER A 858 -34.67 -36.11 30.81
CA SER A 858 -33.31 -36.64 30.74
C SER A 858 -32.82 -36.94 29.31
N ALA A 859 -33.70 -36.91 28.30
CA ALA A 859 -33.39 -37.15 26.90
C ALA A 859 -32.94 -35.89 26.13
N GLU A 860 -33.29 -34.68 26.59
CA GLU A 860 -32.91 -33.43 25.92
C GLU A 860 -31.38 -33.23 25.93
N ASP A 861 -30.78 -32.76 24.83
CA ASP A 861 -29.33 -32.51 24.74
C ASP A 861 -28.94 -31.06 25.11
N THR A 862 -29.85 -30.35 25.76
CA THR A 862 -29.72 -28.97 26.23
C THR A 862 -28.97 -28.89 27.56
N GLY A 863 -28.53 -27.68 27.90
CA GLY A 863 -27.77 -27.41 29.11
C GLY A 863 -26.77 -26.27 28.94
N PHE A 864 -26.24 -25.78 30.06
CA PHE A 864 -25.30 -24.66 30.08
C PHE A 864 -23.91 -25.09 30.54
N ILE A 865 -22.89 -24.64 29.82
CA ILE A 865 -21.49 -24.87 30.17
C ILE A 865 -20.79 -23.53 30.39
N PHE A 866 -20.33 -23.28 31.61
CA PHE A 866 -19.49 -22.16 31.99
C PHE A 866 -18.03 -22.62 32.03
N GLN A 867 -17.30 -22.36 30.95
CA GLN A 867 -15.92 -22.78 30.77
C GLN A 867 -14.95 -21.60 30.95
N ARG A 868 -14.00 -21.72 31.89
CA ARG A 868 -12.98 -20.69 32.15
C ARG A 868 -13.58 -19.31 32.48
N CYS A 869 -14.78 -19.29 33.06
CA CYS A 869 -15.43 -18.05 33.44
C CYS A 869 -14.90 -17.54 34.80
N VAL A 870 -15.35 -16.36 35.20
CA VAL A 870 -15.20 -15.84 36.57
C VAL A 870 -16.58 -15.46 37.08
N VAL A 871 -17.00 -16.05 38.20
CA VAL A 871 -18.23 -15.69 38.91
C VAL A 871 -17.84 -14.87 40.13
N TYR A 872 -18.35 -13.64 40.18
CA TYR A 872 -18.08 -12.71 41.27
C TYR A 872 -19.25 -11.78 41.53
N GLY A 873 -19.10 -10.87 42.50
CA GLY A 873 -20.08 -9.82 42.73
C GLY A 873 -20.31 -9.51 44.20
N THR A 874 -21.54 -9.13 44.54
CA THR A 874 -21.93 -8.62 45.86
C THR A 874 -23.16 -9.36 46.40
N GLY A 875 -23.19 -9.60 47.71
CA GLY A 875 -24.24 -10.40 48.36
C GLY A 875 -24.05 -11.90 48.14
N SER A 876 -24.72 -12.72 48.94
CA SER A 876 -24.65 -14.18 48.82
C SER A 876 -25.32 -14.63 47.51
N THR A 877 -24.67 -15.51 46.75
CA THR A 877 -25.21 -16.03 45.48
C THR A 877 -24.99 -17.53 45.34
N TYR A 878 -26.00 -18.27 44.89
CA TYR A 878 -25.85 -19.63 44.39
C TYR A 878 -25.37 -19.61 42.93
N LEU A 879 -24.66 -20.66 42.51
CA LEU A 879 -24.33 -20.90 41.09
C LEU A 879 -25.59 -21.16 40.27
N GLY A 880 -26.68 -21.57 40.91
CA GLY A 880 -27.98 -21.65 40.28
C GLY A 880 -29.01 -22.37 41.13
N ARG A 881 -30.21 -22.51 40.56
CA ARG A 881 -31.28 -23.35 41.13
C ARG A 881 -31.96 -24.18 40.05
N ALA A 882 -32.37 -25.38 40.40
CA ALA A 882 -32.94 -26.31 39.43
C ALA A 882 -34.36 -25.86 39.04
N TYR A 883 -34.55 -25.48 37.77
CA TYR A 883 -35.88 -25.26 37.23
C TYR A 883 -36.37 -26.50 36.50
N GLY A 884 -37.07 -27.37 37.23
CA GLY A 884 -37.48 -28.69 36.75
C GLY A 884 -36.48 -29.80 37.12
N GLY A 885 -36.94 -31.06 37.01
CA GLY A 885 -36.25 -32.22 37.56
C GLY A 885 -35.02 -32.72 36.79
N TYR A 886 -34.65 -32.10 35.66
CA TYR A 886 -33.56 -32.58 34.79
C TYR A 886 -32.52 -31.51 34.43
N SER A 887 -32.45 -30.45 35.21
CA SER A 887 -31.55 -29.31 35.01
C SER A 887 -30.10 -29.76 34.81
N ARG A 888 -29.40 -29.18 33.83
CA ARG A 888 -28.01 -29.56 33.51
C ARG A 888 -27.13 -28.32 33.31
N VAL A 889 -26.20 -28.13 34.24
CA VAL A 889 -25.23 -27.03 34.21
C VAL A 889 -23.84 -27.55 34.59
N ILE A 890 -22.81 -27.08 33.88
CA ILE A 890 -21.41 -27.45 34.11
C ILE A 890 -20.58 -26.18 34.31
N PHE A 891 -19.87 -26.08 35.43
CA PHE A 891 -18.82 -25.08 35.65
C PHE A 891 -17.45 -25.75 35.52
N TYR A 892 -16.72 -25.47 34.44
CA TYR A 892 -15.43 -26.11 34.13
C TYR A 892 -14.29 -25.09 34.13
N LYS A 893 -13.31 -25.26 35.03
CA LYS A 893 -12.18 -24.32 35.21
C LYS A 893 -12.62 -22.87 35.46
N THR A 894 -13.78 -22.69 36.09
CA THR A 894 -14.36 -21.38 36.38
C THR A 894 -13.91 -20.93 37.77
N ALA A 895 -13.43 -19.70 37.88
CA ALA A 895 -13.04 -19.10 39.16
C ALA A 895 -14.28 -18.57 39.89
N LEU A 896 -14.42 -18.90 41.17
CA LEU A 896 -15.53 -18.48 42.03
C LEU A 896 -14.98 -17.61 43.16
N SER A 897 -15.54 -16.42 43.38
CA SER A 897 -15.17 -15.61 44.55
C SER A 897 -16.03 -15.90 45.78
N ASN A 898 -15.62 -15.35 46.92
CA ASN A 898 -16.18 -15.64 48.26
C ASN A 898 -17.66 -15.30 48.44
N ASN A 899 -18.29 -14.59 47.51
CA ASN A 899 -19.72 -14.30 47.54
C ASN A 899 -20.58 -15.47 47.03
N VAL A 900 -19.97 -16.46 46.37
CA VAL A 900 -20.63 -17.71 45.99
C VAL A 900 -20.75 -18.60 47.22
N VAL A 901 -21.97 -19.00 47.55
CA VAL A 901 -22.23 -19.85 48.72
C VAL A 901 -21.63 -21.25 48.54
N PRO A 902 -21.03 -21.88 49.57
CA PRO A 902 -20.33 -23.16 49.45
C PRO A 902 -21.20 -24.32 48.96
N GLU A 903 -22.49 -24.31 49.27
CA GLU A 903 -23.48 -25.29 48.82
C GLU A 903 -23.60 -25.31 47.29
N GLY A 904 -23.27 -24.18 46.64
CA GLY A 904 -23.19 -24.05 45.18
C GLY A 904 -24.54 -24.02 44.47
N TRP A 905 -25.53 -24.80 44.91
CA TRP A 905 -26.84 -24.93 44.26
C TRP A 905 -27.99 -24.91 45.27
N SER A 906 -29.19 -24.55 44.80
CA SER A 906 -30.44 -24.58 45.59
C SER A 906 -31.54 -25.36 44.85
N ALA A 907 -32.25 -26.25 45.53
CA ALA A 907 -33.50 -26.78 44.98
C ALA A 907 -34.59 -25.70 44.94
N TRP A 908 -35.30 -25.60 43.82
CA TRP A 908 -36.51 -24.78 43.69
C TRP A 908 -37.70 -25.51 44.34
N GLY A 909 -37.63 -25.76 45.66
CA GLY A 909 -38.67 -26.45 46.41
C GLY A 909 -38.81 -27.95 46.12
N TYR A 910 -37.88 -28.57 45.39
CA TYR A 910 -37.85 -30.01 45.14
C TYR A 910 -37.08 -30.75 46.24
N THR A 911 -37.78 -31.47 47.10
CA THR A 911 -37.19 -32.44 48.04
C THR A 911 -37.16 -33.82 47.39
N GLY A 912 -36.06 -34.18 46.71
CA GLY A 912 -35.88 -35.53 46.15
C GLY A 912 -34.86 -35.59 45.02
N HIS A 913 -33.67 -36.12 45.33
CA HIS A 913 -32.50 -36.32 44.47
C HIS A 913 -31.88 -35.01 43.93
N GLU A 914 -31.35 -34.20 44.85
CA GLU A 914 -30.36 -33.15 44.55
C GLU A 914 -29.01 -33.74 44.10
#